data_AF-A0A2E9K0R3-F1
#
_entry.id   AF-A0A2E9K0R3-F1
#
_cell.length_a   1.000
_cell.length_b   1.000
_cell.length_c   1.000
_cell.angle_alpha   90.00
_cell.angle_beta   90.00
_cell.angle_gamma   90.00
#
_symmetry.space_group_name_H-M   'P 1'
#
loop_
_entity.id
_entity.type
_entity.pdbx_description
1 polymer ?
#
loop_
_entity_poly.entity_id
_entity_poly.type
_entity_poly.pdbx_seq_one_letter_code
_entity_poly.pdbx_strand_id
1 'polypeptide(L)'
;MSAEQSIFKQGENCWATSQASFATPLIDCGNYYKALHSAILNAKHSIFIVGWDIDSRIRLLRGEDEANSEAPSVVSDLLAWKAEQNPDMKIYLLRWDSSLAFFAQREMWAKEVWDEKTPDNVLTELDDTIPMGGSQHQKIIVIDDELVFSGGMDISTNRWDTRDHPIESEERNGPDGPYTPLHDVQIVSAGPVVERFAELVRWRWLRVAEEKPIAIREEAETDLDSPVPASWPDGFEPWFEKVDCALARTIPFMDEVEPVQEVRHMLLDLISEAERVIYIENQFTSRQEIAEALNRRLKEKPELHVIIVSSYEPKGKFECEAFWAGRIEFKKILEKDIEPERIIMSYSSITDEHGQHATKRIHSKVMTIDDRYAVIGSSNISNRSMSLDTEIDLVLFGNNDANRRQIARIRDDLLAEHTGRTVDQVSAIMQEPNPARALMEGQLAHGYVLTQVRDEIFTSQESGKNFFSSLSDPEEPLIPPIPGLNGEATPVRNPRRRTIMVGIGVLVIAALAATLLLASHFIPWLSTDNINAFLEESRGTYFALPTVLLVYVVGGFFFFPVTVMSLAVSAIFGPVWGPLYGIMGALLSSASMFGVGKLAGNAGLRKIGGPKVAAVDEKLKTSGIVGVAAIRMLPIAPFSLVNLVAGISSIGLMQFLIGTFLGMFPPMIAKGLVGDSITQIFRNPSPETISYLIGGIVLWGLMIWGSQKIAKRYQESKQVEKTKGEECVA
;
A
#
# COMPACT_ATOMS: atom_id res chain seq x y z
N MET A 1 -17.82 6.64 37.50
CA MET A 1 -16.75 7.12 38.42
C MET A 1 -16.90 8.64 38.55
N SER A 2 -16.67 9.24 39.73
CA SER A 2 -16.64 10.71 39.84
C SER A 2 -15.39 11.26 39.16
N ALA A 3 -15.48 12.44 38.55
CA ALA A 3 -14.45 13.08 37.72
C ALA A 3 -13.08 13.34 38.42
N GLU A 4 -12.93 13.03 39.71
CA GLU A 4 -11.69 13.27 40.47
C GLU A 4 -10.69 12.10 40.50
N GLN A 5 -10.93 10.97 39.81
CA GLN A 5 -10.01 9.81 39.78
C GLN A 5 -9.85 9.12 38.42
N SER A 6 -10.00 9.83 37.30
CA SER A 6 -9.64 9.27 35.99
C SER A 6 -8.12 9.28 35.83
N ILE A 7 -7.50 8.15 35.46
CA ILE A 7 -6.08 8.12 35.06
C ILE A 7 -5.85 8.90 33.77
N PHE A 8 -6.90 9.09 32.96
CA PHE A 8 -6.85 9.80 31.69
C PHE A 8 -6.97 11.30 31.88
N LYS A 9 -5.93 12.01 31.45
CA LYS A 9 -5.76 13.46 31.49
C LYS A 9 -5.64 13.98 30.07
N GLN A 10 -6.59 14.83 29.71
CA GLN A 10 -6.66 15.42 28.38
C GLN A 10 -5.41 16.26 28.08
N GLY A 11 -4.79 16.02 26.92
CA GLY A 11 -3.56 16.67 26.47
C GLY A 11 -2.27 16.06 27.01
N GLU A 12 -2.34 15.05 27.89
CA GLU A 12 -1.17 14.31 28.39
C GLU A 12 -1.14 12.88 27.84
N ASN A 13 -2.12 12.06 28.23
CA ASN A 13 -2.23 10.64 27.89
C ASN A 13 -3.55 10.30 27.16
N CYS A 14 -4.39 11.29 26.88
CA CYS A 14 -5.48 11.16 25.94
C CYS A 14 -5.77 12.50 25.27
N TRP A 15 -6.31 12.45 24.06
CA TRP A 15 -6.86 13.60 23.37
C TRP A 15 -8.23 13.99 23.91
N ALA A 16 -9.04 12.97 24.21
CA ALA A 16 -10.40 13.13 24.68
C ALA A 16 -10.85 11.88 25.44
N THR A 17 -11.70 12.10 26.44
CA THR A 17 -12.57 11.06 27.00
C THR A 17 -13.95 11.19 26.37
N SER A 18 -14.61 10.08 26.09
CA SER A 18 -15.97 10.04 25.54
C SER A 18 -16.69 8.78 26.03
N GLN A 19 -17.80 8.44 25.42
CA GLN A 19 -18.54 7.21 25.66
C GLN A 19 -19.01 6.63 24.33
N ALA A 20 -19.04 5.32 24.22
CA ALA A 20 -19.70 4.62 23.14
C ALA A 20 -21.02 4.04 23.65
N SER A 21 -22.12 4.34 22.95
CA SER A 21 -23.43 3.72 23.20
C SER A 21 -23.34 2.22 22.93
N PHE A 22 -22.65 1.85 21.84
CA PHE A 22 -22.43 0.47 21.41
C PHE A 22 -21.01 0.31 20.90
N ALA A 23 -20.36 -0.82 21.20
CA ALA A 23 -19.08 -1.17 20.61
C ALA A 23 -18.90 -2.70 20.50
N THR A 24 -18.23 -3.16 19.44
CA THR A 24 -17.91 -4.57 19.21
C THR A 24 -16.58 -4.73 18.49
N PRO A 25 -15.65 -5.55 19.02
CA PRO A 25 -14.45 -5.92 18.27
C PRO A 25 -14.82 -6.80 17.07
N LEU A 26 -14.14 -6.57 15.95
CA LEU A 26 -14.22 -7.33 14.72
C LEU A 26 -12.89 -8.04 14.54
N ILE A 27 -12.88 -9.33 14.89
CA ILE A 27 -11.68 -10.14 14.91
C ILE A 27 -11.50 -10.81 13.55
N ASP A 28 -10.31 -10.64 12.99
CA ASP A 28 -9.93 -11.04 11.63
C ASP A 28 -10.63 -10.30 10.50
N CYS A 29 -9.88 -10.15 9.41
CA CYS A 29 -10.23 -9.28 8.31
C CYS A 29 -11.48 -9.76 7.56
N GLY A 30 -11.76 -11.06 7.57
CA GLY A 30 -13.01 -11.61 7.04
C GLY A 30 -14.24 -11.04 7.74
N ASN A 31 -14.23 -10.96 9.08
CA ASN A 31 -15.34 -10.39 9.84
C ASN A 31 -15.42 -8.87 9.67
N TYR A 32 -14.28 -8.18 9.74
CA TYR A 32 -14.24 -6.73 9.52
C TYR A 32 -14.77 -6.35 8.13
N TYR A 33 -14.36 -7.04 7.06
CA TYR A 33 -14.80 -6.72 5.72
C TYR A 33 -16.28 -7.01 5.49
N LYS A 34 -16.82 -8.08 6.09
CA LYS A 34 -18.28 -8.33 6.09
C LYS A 34 -19.03 -7.19 6.80
N ALA A 35 -18.54 -6.81 7.98
CA ALA A 35 -19.15 -5.75 8.77
C ALA A 35 -19.12 -4.40 8.03
N LEU A 36 -17.97 -4.07 7.44
CA LEU A 36 -17.79 -2.85 6.65
C LEU A 36 -18.68 -2.84 5.41
N HIS A 37 -18.79 -3.97 4.69
CA HIS A 37 -19.65 -4.07 3.52
C HIS A 37 -21.10 -3.77 3.87
N SER A 38 -21.66 -4.45 4.88
CA SER A 38 -23.02 -4.21 5.38
C SER A 38 -23.24 -2.75 5.80
N ALA A 39 -22.28 -2.16 6.54
CA ALA A 39 -22.40 -0.77 6.97
C ALA A 39 -22.40 0.24 5.80
N ILE A 40 -21.60 -0.01 4.75
CA ILE A 40 -21.60 0.83 3.53
C ILE A 40 -22.94 0.73 2.79
N LEU A 41 -23.57 -0.45 2.74
CA LEU A 41 -24.89 -0.61 2.12
C LEU A 41 -25.95 0.26 2.80
N ASN A 42 -25.86 0.37 4.12
CA ASN A 42 -26.81 1.12 4.93
C ASN A 42 -26.49 2.62 5.07
N ALA A 43 -25.32 3.08 4.61
CA ALA A 43 -24.93 4.49 4.63
C ALA A 43 -25.88 5.40 3.83
N LYS A 44 -26.07 6.64 4.25
CA LYS A 44 -27.07 7.56 3.64
C LYS A 44 -26.55 8.96 3.35
N HIS A 45 -25.49 9.41 4.00
CA HIS A 45 -25.07 10.80 3.98
C HIS A 45 -23.60 10.96 3.64
N SER A 46 -22.72 10.21 4.29
CA SER A 46 -21.28 10.32 4.03
C SER A 46 -20.46 9.14 4.52
N ILE A 47 -19.35 8.90 3.85
CA ILE A 47 -18.33 7.94 4.30
C ILE A 47 -16.97 8.64 4.27
N PHE A 48 -16.22 8.59 5.36
CA PHE A 48 -14.80 8.98 5.41
C PHE A 48 -13.98 7.72 5.64
N ILE A 49 -12.99 7.45 4.78
CA ILE A 49 -12.04 6.35 4.91
C ILE A 49 -10.65 6.95 4.99
N VAL A 50 -10.00 6.78 6.14
CA VAL A 50 -8.60 7.14 6.37
C VAL A 50 -7.82 5.85 6.57
N GLY A 51 -6.73 5.67 5.82
CA GLY A 51 -5.92 4.46 5.95
C GLY A 51 -4.48 4.64 5.51
N TRP A 52 -3.60 3.83 6.10
CA TRP A 52 -2.22 3.71 5.64
C TRP A 52 -2.22 3.27 4.17
N ASP A 53 -3.14 2.39 3.79
CA ASP A 53 -3.42 2.03 2.41
C ASP A 53 -4.92 1.83 2.18
N ILE A 54 -5.38 2.22 0.98
CA ILE A 54 -6.76 2.05 0.51
C ILE A 54 -6.65 1.57 -0.94
N ASP A 55 -6.65 0.26 -1.14
CA ASP A 55 -6.43 -0.36 -2.45
C ASP A 55 -7.78 -0.64 -3.13
N SER A 56 -7.96 -0.11 -4.34
CA SER A 56 -9.26 -0.15 -5.04
C SER A 56 -9.70 -1.58 -5.40
N ARG A 57 -8.76 -2.52 -5.42
CA ARG A 57 -8.96 -3.91 -5.89
C ARG A 57 -9.41 -4.85 -4.79
N ILE A 58 -9.48 -4.37 -3.55
CA ILE A 58 -9.80 -5.23 -2.42
C ILE A 58 -11.24 -5.69 -2.50
N ARG A 59 -11.38 -7.02 -2.50
CA ARG A 59 -12.65 -7.71 -2.37
C ARG A 59 -12.97 -7.86 -0.89
N LEU A 60 -14.10 -7.32 -0.45
CA LEU A 60 -14.58 -7.36 0.93
C LEU A 60 -15.26 -8.72 1.24
N LEU A 61 -16.24 -9.11 0.43
CA LEU A 61 -16.95 -10.39 0.55
C LEU A 61 -16.34 -11.49 -0.32
N ARG A 62 -16.41 -12.74 0.10
CA ARG A 62 -15.95 -13.93 -0.64
C ARG A 62 -16.93 -15.08 -0.41
N GLY A 63 -16.78 -16.17 -1.18
CA GLY A 63 -17.55 -17.40 -1.01
C GLY A 63 -19.06 -17.17 -0.98
N GLU A 64 -19.73 -17.76 0.02
CA GLU A 64 -21.18 -17.66 0.18
C GLU A 64 -21.67 -16.24 0.49
N ASP A 65 -20.90 -15.45 1.24
CA ASP A 65 -21.30 -14.06 1.56
C ASP A 65 -21.39 -13.21 0.30
N GLU A 66 -20.43 -13.40 -0.62
CA GLU A 66 -20.44 -12.76 -1.93
C GLU A 66 -21.60 -13.26 -2.81
N ALA A 67 -21.83 -14.58 -2.84
CA ALA A 67 -22.91 -15.16 -3.64
C ALA A 67 -24.32 -14.69 -3.19
N ASN A 68 -24.48 -14.36 -1.91
CA ASN A 68 -25.74 -13.89 -1.33
C ASN A 68 -25.89 -12.35 -1.37
N SER A 69 -24.86 -11.62 -1.80
CA SER A 69 -24.89 -10.16 -1.86
C SER A 69 -25.44 -9.66 -3.19
N GLU A 70 -26.43 -8.75 -3.13
CA GLU A 70 -26.92 -8.03 -4.31
C GLU A 70 -26.01 -6.85 -4.71
N ALA A 71 -25.11 -6.44 -3.81
CA ALA A 71 -24.19 -5.33 -4.02
C ALA A 71 -22.77 -5.81 -4.33
N PRO A 72 -21.94 -4.99 -5.02
CA PRO A 72 -20.58 -5.39 -5.37
C PRO A 72 -19.70 -5.71 -4.16
N SER A 73 -18.83 -6.71 -4.29
CA SER A 73 -17.90 -7.10 -3.22
C SER A 73 -16.57 -6.35 -3.27
N VAL A 74 -16.17 -5.83 -4.44
CA VAL A 74 -14.92 -5.07 -4.58
C VAL A 74 -15.16 -3.65 -4.08
N VAL A 75 -14.29 -3.15 -3.20
CA VAL A 75 -14.50 -1.88 -2.50
C VAL A 75 -14.70 -0.69 -3.45
N SER A 76 -13.96 -0.63 -4.57
CA SER A 76 -14.16 0.46 -5.54
C SER A 76 -15.52 0.38 -6.24
N ASP A 77 -15.93 -0.81 -6.64
CA ASP A 77 -17.23 -1.03 -7.28
C ASP A 77 -18.38 -0.78 -6.28
N LEU A 78 -18.21 -1.16 -5.01
CA LEU A 78 -19.20 -0.94 -3.95
C LEU A 78 -19.40 0.55 -3.66
N LEU A 79 -18.29 1.29 -3.51
CA LEU A 79 -18.36 2.73 -3.24
C LEU A 79 -18.90 3.49 -4.47
N ALA A 80 -18.52 3.10 -5.68
CA ALA A 80 -19.10 3.64 -6.92
C ALA A 80 -20.62 3.38 -6.97
N TRP A 81 -21.03 2.13 -6.79
CA TRP A 81 -22.44 1.72 -6.75
C TRP A 81 -23.23 2.52 -5.71
N LYS A 82 -22.67 2.71 -4.52
CA LYS A 82 -23.32 3.47 -3.45
C LYS A 82 -23.45 4.96 -3.78
N ALA A 83 -22.37 5.55 -4.29
CA ALA A 83 -22.32 6.96 -4.67
C ALA A 83 -23.24 7.29 -5.85
N GLU A 84 -23.42 6.37 -6.80
CA GLU A 84 -24.34 6.51 -7.94
C GLU A 84 -25.82 6.46 -7.51
N GLN A 85 -26.15 5.65 -6.51
CA GLN A 85 -27.52 5.57 -5.97
C GLN A 85 -27.94 6.81 -5.19
N ASN A 86 -26.97 7.51 -4.59
CA ASN A 86 -27.20 8.69 -3.78
C ASN A 86 -26.27 9.83 -4.20
N PRO A 87 -26.64 10.61 -5.23
CA PRO A 87 -25.81 11.71 -5.74
C PRO A 87 -25.49 12.80 -4.71
N ASP A 88 -26.31 12.94 -3.65
CA ASP A 88 -26.12 13.94 -2.59
C ASP A 88 -25.11 13.49 -1.54
N MET A 89 -24.85 12.19 -1.43
CA MET A 89 -23.87 11.62 -0.49
C MET A 89 -22.43 11.93 -0.94
N LYS A 90 -21.54 12.16 0.03
CA LYS A 90 -20.10 12.39 -0.21
C LYS A 90 -19.25 11.29 0.41
N ILE A 91 -18.33 10.74 -0.37
CA ILE A 91 -17.36 9.74 0.08
C ILE A 91 -15.96 10.35 0.01
N TYR A 92 -15.19 10.24 1.08
CA TYR A 92 -13.85 10.83 1.22
C TYR A 92 -12.83 9.73 1.47
N LEU A 93 -11.86 9.57 0.58
CA LEU A 93 -10.80 8.58 0.66
C LEU A 93 -9.46 9.30 0.89
N LEU A 94 -8.88 9.13 2.08
CA LEU A 94 -7.61 9.74 2.44
C LEU A 94 -6.57 8.65 2.70
N ARG A 95 -5.70 8.46 1.71
CA ARG A 95 -4.67 7.41 1.70
C ARG A 95 -3.29 8.03 1.91
N TRP A 96 -2.42 7.40 2.70
CA TRP A 96 -1.03 7.85 2.83
C TRP A 96 -0.24 7.83 1.49
N ASP A 97 0.49 8.92 1.18
CA ASP A 97 1.44 8.97 0.06
C ASP A 97 2.76 8.28 0.45
N SER A 98 2.88 7.03 0.01
CA SER A 98 3.92 6.07 0.43
C SER A 98 5.37 6.52 0.22
N SER A 99 6.27 6.00 1.07
CA SER A 99 7.72 6.05 0.86
C SER A 99 8.23 5.05 -0.20
N LEU A 100 9.48 5.24 -0.64
CA LEU A 100 10.19 4.38 -1.60
C LEU A 100 10.14 2.88 -1.30
N ALA A 101 10.07 2.50 -0.02
CA ALA A 101 10.19 1.12 0.43
C ALA A 101 8.96 0.25 0.06
N PHE A 102 7.79 0.86 -0.17
CA PHE A 102 6.52 0.13 -0.31
C PHE A 102 5.97 0.10 -1.75
N PHE A 103 6.72 0.61 -2.74
CA PHE A 103 6.23 0.78 -4.12
C PHE A 103 5.83 -0.51 -4.84
N ALA A 104 6.46 -1.64 -4.54
CA ALA A 104 6.13 -2.91 -5.18
C ALA A 104 4.82 -3.53 -4.67
N GLN A 105 4.37 -3.11 -3.48
CA GLN A 105 3.29 -3.79 -2.75
C GLN A 105 1.95 -3.03 -2.77
N ARG A 106 1.90 -1.89 -3.46
CA ARG A 106 0.78 -0.94 -3.44
C ARG A 106 0.23 -0.68 -4.83
N GLU A 107 -1.06 -0.32 -4.90
CA GLU A 107 -1.68 0.12 -6.15
C GLU A 107 -0.97 1.34 -6.75
N MET A 108 -0.64 1.23 -8.04
CA MET A 108 0.02 2.31 -8.78
C MET A 108 -1.00 3.36 -9.21
N TRP A 109 -0.67 4.64 -9.04
CA TRP A 109 -1.54 5.76 -9.46
C TRP A 109 -2.90 5.71 -8.75
N ALA A 110 -2.91 5.37 -7.46
CA ALA A 110 -4.16 5.09 -6.76
C ALA A 110 -5.16 6.24 -6.84
N LYS A 111 -4.73 7.50 -6.70
CA LYS A 111 -5.64 8.65 -6.86
C LYS A 111 -6.28 8.65 -8.24
N GLU A 112 -5.49 8.54 -9.30
CA GLU A 112 -6.02 8.53 -10.66
C GLU A 112 -6.90 7.30 -10.94
N VAL A 113 -6.58 6.14 -10.37
CA VAL A 113 -7.39 4.92 -10.49
C VAL A 113 -8.73 5.08 -9.78
N TRP A 114 -8.74 5.64 -8.57
CA TRP A 114 -9.97 5.93 -7.83
C TRP A 114 -10.82 6.97 -8.56
N ASP A 115 -10.22 8.09 -8.99
CA ASP A 115 -10.89 9.15 -9.76
C ASP A 115 -11.44 8.63 -11.11
N GLU A 116 -10.83 7.60 -11.72
CA GLU A 116 -11.35 6.96 -12.95
C GLU A 116 -12.50 5.98 -12.69
N LYS A 117 -12.46 5.25 -11.56
CA LYS A 117 -13.42 4.19 -11.23
C LYS A 117 -14.69 4.67 -10.54
N THR A 118 -14.66 5.86 -9.94
CA THR A 118 -15.73 6.34 -9.06
C THR A 118 -16.30 7.68 -9.54
N PRO A 119 -17.58 7.98 -9.26
CA PRO A 119 -18.20 9.25 -9.63
C PRO A 119 -17.65 10.44 -8.85
N ASP A 120 -17.94 11.67 -9.30
CA ASP A 120 -17.42 12.93 -8.74
C ASP A 120 -17.75 13.18 -7.25
N ASN A 121 -18.71 12.45 -6.68
CA ASN A 121 -19.04 12.50 -5.26
C ASN A 121 -18.21 11.52 -4.40
N VAL A 122 -17.24 10.84 -4.99
CA VAL A 122 -16.15 10.13 -4.31
C VAL A 122 -14.85 10.91 -4.50
N LEU A 123 -14.36 11.52 -3.43
CA LEU A 123 -13.18 12.37 -3.43
C LEU A 123 -11.99 11.59 -2.86
N THR A 124 -10.90 11.51 -3.63
CA THR A 124 -9.69 10.79 -3.21
C THR A 124 -8.50 11.73 -3.07
N GLU A 125 -7.81 11.68 -1.93
CA GLU A 125 -6.58 12.45 -1.68
C GLU A 125 -5.44 11.58 -1.14
N LEU A 126 -4.22 12.01 -1.44
CA LEU A 126 -2.99 11.36 -0.99
C LEU A 126 -2.28 12.23 0.04
N ASP A 127 -2.12 11.70 1.25
CA ASP A 127 -1.51 12.41 2.36
C ASP A 127 0.01 12.33 2.34
N ASP A 128 0.65 13.44 1.96
CA ASP A 128 2.09 13.62 1.93
C ASP A 128 2.63 14.48 3.09
N THR A 129 1.78 14.80 4.07
CA THR A 129 2.10 15.80 5.11
C THR A 129 3.04 15.28 6.19
N ILE A 130 3.16 13.95 6.30
CA ILE A 130 3.96 13.29 7.33
C ILE A 130 5.47 13.44 7.05
N PRO A 131 6.30 13.76 8.07
CA PRO A 131 7.74 13.87 7.90
C PRO A 131 8.40 12.60 7.35
N MET A 132 9.53 12.76 6.67
CA MET A 132 10.26 11.66 6.08
C MET A 132 10.67 10.61 7.13
N GLY A 133 10.35 9.34 6.86
CA GLY A 133 10.50 8.23 7.81
C GLY A 133 9.22 7.87 8.57
N GLY A 134 8.29 8.81 8.70
CA GLY A 134 6.96 8.57 9.24
C GLY A 134 5.94 8.20 8.17
N SER A 135 4.79 7.72 8.64
CA SER A 135 3.62 7.39 7.84
C SER A 135 2.33 7.86 8.50
N GLN A 136 1.32 8.08 7.66
CA GLN A 136 -0.04 8.10 8.17
C GLN A 136 -0.44 6.66 8.43
N HIS A 137 -0.71 6.30 9.69
CA HIS A 137 -0.90 4.91 10.09
C HIS A 137 -2.25 4.63 10.77
N GLN A 138 -3.09 5.64 10.94
CA GLN A 138 -4.46 5.49 11.46
C GLN A 138 -5.36 4.82 10.43
N LYS A 139 -6.13 3.81 10.84
CA LYS A 139 -7.19 3.19 10.02
C LYS A 139 -8.52 3.54 10.63
N ILE A 140 -9.26 4.46 10.01
CA ILE A 140 -10.51 5.01 10.53
C ILE A 140 -11.54 5.02 9.40
N ILE A 141 -12.74 4.54 9.68
CA ILE A 141 -13.89 4.71 8.78
C ILE A 141 -15.03 5.33 9.57
N VAL A 142 -15.49 6.51 9.17
CA VAL A 142 -16.68 7.16 9.76
C VAL A 142 -17.81 7.10 8.74
N ILE A 143 -18.97 6.59 9.15
CA ILE A 143 -20.18 6.48 8.32
C ILE A 143 -21.27 7.33 8.94
N ASP A 144 -21.81 8.25 8.14
CA ASP A 144 -22.92 9.15 8.44
C ASP A 144 -22.76 10.00 9.71
N ASP A 145 -21.54 10.12 10.25
CA ASP A 145 -21.25 10.67 11.58
C ASP A 145 -21.95 9.93 12.73
N GLU A 146 -22.40 8.69 12.52
CA GLU A 146 -23.15 7.86 13.49
C GLU A 146 -22.42 6.56 13.87
N LEU A 147 -21.51 6.10 13.02
CA LEU A 147 -20.76 4.86 13.19
C LEU A 147 -19.28 5.09 12.87
N VAL A 148 -18.38 4.46 13.64
CA VAL A 148 -16.95 4.46 13.37
C VAL A 148 -16.35 3.06 13.44
N PHE A 149 -15.46 2.75 12.50
CA PHE A 149 -14.49 1.66 12.59
C PHE A 149 -13.11 2.22 12.88
N SER A 150 -12.38 1.66 13.85
CA SER A 150 -11.00 2.05 14.17
C SER A 150 -10.19 0.88 14.70
N GLY A 151 -8.86 0.88 14.52
CA GLY A 151 -8.00 -0.24 14.96
C GLY A 151 -6.87 -0.54 13.97
N GLY A 152 -6.50 -1.82 13.85
CA GLY A 152 -5.28 -2.27 13.16
C GLY A 152 -5.41 -2.55 11.65
N MET A 153 -6.64 -2.67 11.13
CA MET A 153 -6.90 -3.17 9.78
C MET A 153 -7.07 -2.07 8.72
N ASP A 154 -6.26 -2.15 7.66
CA ASP A 154 -6.41 -1.36 6.42
C ASP A 154 -7.27 -2.10 5.37
N ILE A 155 -7.83 -1.35 4.41
CA ILE A 155 -8.39 -1.91 3.17
C ILE A 155 -7.24 -2.13 2.18
N SER A 156 -6.47 -3.19 2.40
CA SER A 156 -5.23 -3.45 1.64
C SER A 156 -5.00 -4.92 1.33
N THR A 157 -4.01 -5.18 0.48
CA THR A 157 -3.65 -6.51 0.01
C THR A 157 -2.96 -7.33 1.11
N ASN A 158 -3.09 -8.65 1.04
CA ASN A 158 -2.50 -9.57 2.02
C ASN A 158 -2.95 -9.25 3.47
N ARG A 159 -4.25 -8.99 3.65
CA ARG A 159 -4.92 -8.74 4.94
C ARG A 159 -6.05 -9.71 5.22
N TRP A 160 -6.73 -10.19 4.18
CA TRP A 160 -7.89 -11.04 4.36
C TRP A 160 -7.52 -12.41 4.95
N ASP A 161 -8.25 -12.83 5.98
CA ASP A 161 -8.21 -14.17 6.57
C ASP A 161 -9.49 -14.39 7.39
N THR A 162 -9.76 -15.64 7.78
CA THR A 162 -10.86 -16.02 8.67
C THR A 162 -10.33 -16.51 10.01
N ARG A 163 -11.21 -16.58 11.02
CA ARG A 163 -10.87 -17.04 12.38
C ARG A 163 -10.30 -18.46 12.44
N ASP A 164 -10.61 -19.29 11.44
CA ASP A 164 -10.09 -20.65 11.34
C ASP A 164 -8.61 -20.66 10.93
N HIS A 165 -8.15 -19.61 10.24
CA HIS A 165 -6.79 -19.47 9.73
C HIS A 165 -6.26 -20.78 9.11
N PRO A 166 -6.94 -21.38 8.12
CA PRO A 166 -6.47 -22.63 7.54
C PRO A 166 -5.05 -22.46 7.02
N ILE A 167 -4.18 -23.47 7.09
CA ILE A 167 -2.76 -23.33 6.66
C ILE A 167 -2.68 -22.87 5.20
N GLU A 168 -3.48 -23.50 4.34
CA GLU A 168 -3.66 -23.12 2.94
C GLU A 168 -5.08 -22.60 2.72
N SER A 169 -5.22 -21.55 1.94
CA SER A 169 -6.52 -20.99 1.54
C SER A 169 -6.43 -20.46 0.13
N GLU A 170 -7.35 -20.89 -0.74
CA GLU A 170 -7.47 -20.36 -2.10
C GLU A 170 -7.88 -18.87 -2.10
N GLU A 171 -8.56 -18.43 -1.04
CA GLU A 171 -9.05 -17.07 -0.87
C GLU A 171 -7.96 -16.10 -0.38
N ARG A 172 -6.89 -16.62 0.24
CA ARG A 172 -5.68 -15.86 0.59
C ARG A 172 -4.69 -15.81 -0.57
N ASN A 173 -5.07 -15.09 -1.61
CA ASN A 173 -4.26 -14.89 -2.80
C ASN A 173 -4.09 -13.39 -3.10
N GLY A 174 -2.88 -12.87 -2.86
CA GLY A 174 -2.53 -11.48 -3.12
C GLY A 174 -1.93 -11.26 -4.52
N PRO A 175 -1.58 -10.01 -4.86
CA PRO A 175 -0.95 -9.70 -6.15
C PRO A 175 0.39 -10.43 -6.39
N ASP A 176 1.08 -10.79 -5.31
CA ASP A 176 2.37 -11.49 -5.33
C ASP A 176 2.21 -13.02 -5.20
N GLY A 177 0.98 -13.53 -5.15
CA GLY A 177 0.64 -14.93 -4.93
C GLY A 177 0.04 -15.20 -3.55
N PRO A 178 -0.09 -16.49 -3.16
CA PRO A 178 -0.66 -16.88 -1.88
C PRO A 178 0.18 -16.43 -0.69
N TYR A 179 -0.46 -16.19 0.45
CA TYR A 179 0.20 -15.75 1.68
C TYR A 179 -0.25 -16.54 2.93
N THR A 180 0.60 -16.52 3.96
CA THR A 180 0.40 -17.22 5.23
C THR A 180 -0.76 -16.63 6.04
N PRO A 181 -1.30 -17.37 7.02
CA PRO A 181 -2.37 -16.85 7.85
C PRO A 181 -2.02 -15.51 8.52
N LEU A 182 -3.02 -14.65 8.69
CA LEU A 182 -2.89 -13.31 9.26
C LEU A 182 -4.00 -13.07 10.26
N HIS A 183 -3.64 -12.50 11.40
CA HIS A 183 -4.57 -12.07 12.43
C HIS A 183 -4.47 -10.58 12.68
N ASP A 184 -5.61 -9.94 12.89
CA ASP A 184 -5.70 -8.53 13.22
C ASP A 184 -7.03 -8.24 13.93
N VAL A 185 -7.17 -7.05 14.53
CA VAL A 185 -8.38 -6.64 15.24
C VAL A 185 -8.77 -5.22 14.83
N GLN A 186 -10.05 -5.07 14.46
CA GLN A 186 -10.72 -3.78 14.31
C GLN A 186 -11.80 -3.66 15.40
N ILE A 187 -12.30 -2.46 15.68
CA ILE A 187 -13.51 -2.26 16.48
C ILE A 187 -14.49 -1.34 15.75
N VAL A 188 -15.77 -1.69 15.81
CA VAL A 188 -16.88 -0.80 15.42
C VAL A 188 -17.49 -0.17 16.67
N SER A 189 -17.84 1.11 16.61
CA SER A 189 -18.43 1.85 17.71
C SER A 189 -19.48 2.86 17.22
N ALA A 190 -20.47 3.12 18.04
CA ALA A 190 -21.51 4.11 17.83
C ALA A 190 -21.75 4.94 19.11
N GLY A 191 -22.38 6.10 18.95
CA GLY A 191 -22.66 7.03 20.06
C GLY A 191 -21.67 8.21 20.13
N PRO A 192 -21.51 8.85 21.30
CA PRO A 192 -20.80 10.13 21.39
C PRO A 192 -19.31 10.08 20.97
N VAL A 193 -18.69 8.90 21.01
CA VAL A 193 -17.32 8.68 20.56
C VAL A 193 -17.12 9.02 19.07
N VAL A 194 -18.16 8.87 18.24
CA VAL A 194 -18.09 9.05 16.79
C VAL A 194 -17.75 10.49 16.43
N GLU A 195 -18.26 11.47 17.19
CA GLU A 195 -17.97 12.89 16.97
C GLU A 195 -16.47 13.18 17.02
N ARG A 196 -15.74 12.55 17.96
CA ARG A 196 -14.27 12.73 18.08
C ARG A 196 -13.54 12.19 16.85
N PHE A 197 -13.96 11.04 16.33
CA PHE A 197 -13.38 10.50 15.10
C PHE A 197 -13.79 11.34 13.87
N ALA A 198 -15.02 11.83 13.82
CA ALA A 198 -15.54 12.72 12.79
C ALA A 198 -14.75 14.04 12.71
N GLU A 199 -14.39 14.62 13.87
CA GLU A 199 -13.48 15.76 14.01
C GLU A 199 -12.09 15.42 13.44
N LEU A 200 -11.53 14.27 13.82
CA LEU A 200 -10.20 13.84 13.42
C LEU A 200 -10.09 13.61 11.90
N VAL A 201 -11.01 12.86 11.28
CA VAL A 201 -10.94 12.56 9.84
C VAL A 201 -11.10 13.83 8.98
N ARG A 202 -11.92 14.79 9.42
CA ARG A 202 -12.09 16.09 8.73
C ARG A 202 -10.88 17.00 8.94
N TRP A 203 -10.30 17.03 10.14
CA TRP A 203 -9.04 17.74 10.38
C TRP A 203 -7.94 17.21 9.46
N ARG A 204 -7.80 15.89 9.33
CA ARG A 204 -6.84 15.28 8.41
C ARG A 204 -7.13 15.63 6.95
N TRP A 205 -8.39 15.58 6.52
CA TRP A 205 -8.77 15.94 5.16
C TRP A 205 -8.34 17.39 4.83
N LEU A 206 -8.64 18.34 5.71
CA LEU A 206 -8.27 19.76 5.56
C LEU A 206 -6.76 20.02 5.53
N ARG A 207 -5.92 19.09 6.01
CA ARG A 207 -4.46 19.20 5.92
C ARG A 207 -3.93 18.98 4.50
N VAL A 208 -4.68 18.25 3.67
CA VAL A 208 -4.23 17.73 2.39
C VAL A 208 -5.05 18.30 1.25
N ALA A 209 -6.37 18.30 1.39
CA ALA A 209 -7.30 18.68 0.34
C ALA A 209 -7.51 20.20 0.27
N GLU A 210 -7.68 20.71 -0.95
CA GLU A 210 -8.09 22.11 -1.17
C GLU A 210 -9.61 22.29 -0.92
N GLU A 211 -10.41 21.27 -1.22
CA GLU A 211 -11.86 21.28 -1.01
C GLU A 211 -12.20 20.95 0.45
N LYS A 212 -13.03 21.79 1.07
CA LYS A 212 -13.51 21.57 2.42
C LYS A 212 -14.46 20.36 2.47
N PRO A 213 -14.33 19.46 3.46
CA PRO A 213 -15.27 18.38 3.62
C PRO A 213 -16.62 18.94 4.10
N ILE A 214 -17.69 18.16 3.92
CA ILE A 214 -18.98 18.48 4.54
C ILE A 214 -18.83 18.64 6.06
N ALA A 215 -19.69 19.46 6.67
CA ALA A 215 -19.73 19.59 8.12
C ALA A 215 -20.12 18.26 8.80
N ILE A 216 -19.84 18.16 10.10
CA ILE A 216 -20.41 17.08 10.93
C ILE A 216 -21.92 17.31 10.99
N ARG A 217 -22.72 16.26 10.79
CA ARG A 217 -24.18 16.34 10.84
C ARG A 217 -24.65 16.67 12.26
N GLU A 218 -25.44 17.74 12.40
CA GLU A 218 -26.10 18.08 13.68
C GLU A 218 -27.23 17.09 14.01
N GLU A 219 -27.82 16.46 12.99
CA GLU A 219 -28.90 15.48 13.12
C GLU A 219 -28.41 14.03 13.28
N ALA A 220 -27.10 13.79 13.42
CA ALA A 220 -26.58 12.45 13.66
C ALA A 220 -27.03 11.94 15.05
N GLU A 221 -27.71 10.80 15.09
CA GLU A 221 -28.24 10.22 16.32
C GLU A 221 -27.13 9.54 17.15
N THR A 222 -26.31 10.34 17.83
CA THR A 222 -25.12 9.87 18.59
C THR A 222 -25.30 9.94 20.10
N ASP A 223 -26.48 10.27 20.61
CA ASP A 223 -26.74 10.26 22.06
C ASP A 223 -26.59 8.86 22.69
N LEU A 224 -26.32 8.82 23.99
CA LEU A 224 -26.17 7.55 24.74
C LEU A 224 -27.42 6.67 24.75
N ASP A 225 -28.58 7.28 24.62
CA ASP A 225 -29.87 6.61 24.64
C ASP A 225 -30.45 6.41 23.22
N SER A 226 -29.70 6.79 22.18
CA SER A 226 -30.07 6.50 20.79
C SER A 226 -30.17 4.99 20.54
N PRO A 227 -31.06 4.55 19.63
CA PRO A 227 -31.08 3.17 19.18
C PRO A 227 -29.77 2.82 18.46
N VAL A 228 -29.54 1.51 18.27
CA VAL A 228 -28.45 1.05 17.40
C VAL A 228 -28.63 1.68 16.01
N PRO A 229 -27.62 2.37 15.46
CA PRO A 229 -27.74 3.02 14.15
C PRO A 229 -28.14 2.03 13.07
N ALA A 230 -28.91 2.49 12.07
CA ALA A 230 -29.28 1.65 10.93
C ALA A 230 -28.08 1.17 10.10
N SER A 231 -26.95 1.89 10.19
CA SER A 231 -25.68 1.53 9.57
C SER A 231 -24.86 0.52 10.37
N TRP A 232 -25.29 0.15 11.58
CA TRP A 232 -24.61 -0.86 12.38
C TRP A 232 -24.51 -2.18 11.61
N PRO A 233 -23.36 -2.86 11.63
CA PRO A 233 -23.15 -4.04 10.79
C PRO A 233 -24.05 -5.23 11.12
N ASP A 234 -24.66 -5.81 10.09
CA ASP A 234 -25.49 -7.01 10.23
C ASP A 234 -24.67 -8.21 10.73
N GLY A 235 -25.23 -8.97 11.69
CA GLY A 235 -24.60 -10.17 12.24
C GLY A 235 -23.51 -9.90 13.29
N PHE A 236 -23.26 -8.65 13.67
CA PHE A 236 -22.27 -8.26 14.68
C PHE A 236 -22.91 -7.53 15.86
N GLU A 237 -23.56 -8.28 16.75
CA GLU A 237 -24.22 -7.71 17.93
C GLU A 237 -23.26 -6.87 18.81
N PRO A 238 -23.72 -5.76 19.41
CA PRO A 238 -22.97 -5.00 20.40
C PRO A 238 -22.49 -5.88 21.57
N TRP A 239 -21.18 -5.90 21.83
CA TRP A 239 -20.60 -6.53 23.02
C TRP A 239 -20.72 -5.59 24.21
N PHE A 240 -20.44 -4.31 23.96
CA PHE A 240 -20.48 -3.26 24.94
C PHE A 240 -21.71 -2.39 24.75
N GLU A 241 -22.30 -1.98 25.88
CA GLU A 241 -23.33 -0.96 25.94
C GLU A 241 -22.89 0.12 26.93
N LYS A 242 -23.03 1.40 26.55
CA LYS A 242 -22.71 2.58 27.38
C LYS A 242 -21.35 2.47 28.07
N VAL A 243 -20.32 2.19 27.27
CA VAL A 243 -18.95 2.02 27.74
C VAL A 243 -18.22 3.36 27.73
N ASP A 244 -17.52 3.67 28.83
CA ASP A 244 -16.67 4.85 28.87
C ASP A 244 -15.42 4.60 28.01
N CYS A 245 -14.96 5.65 27.33
CA CYS A 245 -13.86 5.57 26.38
C CYS A 245 -12.83 6.69 26.57
N ALA A 246 -11.60 6.43 26.15
CA ALA A 246 -10.58 7.45 25.94
C ALA A 246 -9.89 7.23 24.60
N LEU A 247 -9.51 8.31 23.93
CA LEU A 247 -8.81 8.28 22.65
C LEU A 247 -7.41 8.84 22.85
N ALA A 248 -6.39 8.14 22.37
CA ALA A 248 -5.00 8.59 22.44
C ALA A 248 -4.38 8.60 21.04
N ARG A 249 -3.64 9.66 20.71
CA ARG A 249 -2.99 9.83 19.40
C ARG A 249 -1.48 9.87 19.52
N THR A 250 -0.84 9.48 18.43
CA THR A 250 0.51 9.96 18.10
C THR A 250 0.36 10.89 16.91
N ILE A 251 0.97 12.07 16.97
CA ILE A 251 1.06 13.01 15.85
C ILE A 251 2.50 13.53 15.83
N PRO A 252 3.26 13.35 14.74
CA PRO A 252 4.61 13.89 14.67
C PRO A 252 4.58 15.41 14.57
N PHE A 253 5.73 16.05 14.75
CA PHE A 253 5.89 17.45 14.39
C PHE A 253 5.58 17.63 12.90
N MET A 254 4.56 18.41 12.60
CA MET A 254 4.17 18.77 11.23
C MET A 254 4.05 20.28 11.11
N ASP A 255 3.88 20.74 9.88
CA ASP A 255 3.65 22.15 9.59
C ASP A 255 2.42 22.66 10.36
N GLU A 256 2.64 23.64 11.25
CA GLU A 256 1.63 24.23 12.15
C GLU A 256 1.00 23.26 13.17
N VAL A 257 1.63 22.11 13.43
CA VAL A 257 1.12 21.10 14.36
C VAL A 257 2.22 20.67 15.32
N GLU A 258 2.00 20.94 16.61
CA GLU A 258 2.87 20.47 17.68
C GLU A 258 2.78 18.94 17.83
N PRO A 259 3.91 18.27 18.15
CA PRO A 259 3.92 16.83 18.30
C PRO A 259 3.09 16.38 19.51
N VAL A 260 2.43 15.25 19.35
CA VAL A 260 1.56 14.61 20.35
C VAL A 260 2.02 13.18 20.56
N GLN A 261 2.19 12.78 21.81
CA GLN A 261 2.63 11.42 22.22
C GLN A 261 1.67 10.81 23.26
N GLU A 262 0.37 11.05 23.12
CA GLU A 262 -0.65 10.58 24.07
C GLU A 262 -0.65 9.05 24.15
N VAL A 263 -0.47 8.33 23.04
CA VAL A 263 -0.41 6.84 23.02
C VAL A 263 0.71 6.33 23.92
N ARG A 264 1.91 6.92 23.81
CA ARG A 264 3.06 6.54 24.63
C ARG A 264 2.76 6.70 26.12
N HIS A 265 2.25 7.84 26.54
CA HIS A 265 1.90 8.10 27.93
C HIS A 265 0.74 7.22 28.41
N MET A 266 -0.28 7.01 27.55
CA MET A 266 -1.42 6.13 27.81
C MET A 266 -0.97 4.72 28.16
N LEU A 267 -0.10 4.12 27.34
CA LEU A 267 0.40 2.77 27.59
C LEU A 267 1.19 2.69 28.91
N LEU A 268 2.03 3.68 29.21
CA LEU A 268 2.80 3.73 30.46
C LEU A 268 1.90 3.81 31.70
N ASP A 269 0.89 4.69 31.66
CA ASP A 269 -0.04 4.88 32.77
C ASP A 269 -0.95 3.65 32.95
N LEU A 270 -1.41 3.05 31.85
CA LEU A 270 -2.18 1.80 31.88
C LEU A 270 -1.37 0.64 32.49
N ILE A 271 -0.11 0.46 32.09
CA ILE A 271 0.78 -0.55 32.68
C ILE A 271 0.94 -0.32 34.18
N SER A 272 1.03 0.94 34.63
CA SER A 272 1.16 1.28 36.06
C SER A 272 -0.06 0.88 36.90
N GLU A 273 -1.22 0.70 36.27
CA GLU A 273 -2.47 0.30 36.93
C GLU A 273 -2.63 -1.22 37.08
N ALA A 274 -1.84 -2.03 36.37
CA ALA A 274 -2.02 -3.48 36.31
C ALA A 274 -1.73 -4.18 37.64
N GLU A 275 -2.50 -5.19 38.01
CA GLU A 275 -2.40 -5.91 39.28
C GLU A 275 -2.20 -7.40 39.11
N ARG A 276 -2.82 -8.02 38.09
CA ARG A 276 -2.87 -9.48 37.94
C ARG A 276 -2.50 -9.96 36.54
N VAL A 277 -3.09 -9.42 35.48
CA VAL A 277 -2.83 -9.88 34.10
C VAL A 277 -2.78 -8.69 33.14
N ILE A 278 -1.70 -8.61 32.38
CA ILE A 278 -1.63 -7.83 31.14
C ILE A 278 -1.57 -8.82 29.98
N TYR A 279 -2.50 -8.70 29.04
CA TYR A 279 -2.45 -9.38 27.75
C TYR A 279 -2.15 -8.37 26.65
N ILE A 280 -1.22 -8.70 25.76
CA ILE A 280 -0.79 -7.85 24.64
C ILE A 280 -0.78 -8.69 23.36
N GLU A 281 -1.43 -8.18 22.33
CA GLU A 281 -1.13 -8.55 20.95
C GLU A 281 -0.53 -7.36 20.24
N ASN A 282 0.67 -7.53 19.71
CA ASN A 282 1.27 -6.47 18.92
C ASN A 282 2.19 -7.02 17.84
N GLN A 283 2.04 -6.49 16.62
CA GLN A 283 2.91 -6.79 15.50
C GLN A 283 4.38 -6.56 15.85
N PHE A 284 4.69 -5.45 16.53
CA PHE A 284 6.04 -5.10 16.94
C PHE A 284 6.14 -4.88 18.44
N THR A 285 7.24 -5.37 19.03
CA THR A 285 7.56 -5.24 20.44
C THR A 285 9.02 -4.82 20.56
N SER A 286 9.32 -3.58 20.18
CA SER A 286 10.69 -3.01 20.10
C SER A 286 10.92 -1.80 21.01
N ARG A 287 9.87 -1.13 21.52
CA ARG A 287 10.04 0.05 22.38
C ARG A 287 10.53 -0.32 23.78
N GLN A 288 11.80 -0.02 24.07
CA GLN A 288 12.46 -0.36 25.34
C GLN A 288 11.76 0.24 26.57
N GLU A 289 11.30 1.49 26.48
CA GLU A 289 10.61 2.18 27.59
C GLU A 289 9.35 1.44 28.06
N ILE A 290 8.61 0.82 27.13
CA ILE A 290 7.44 0.00 27.47
C ILE A 290 7.86 -1.30 28.15
N ALA A 291 8.95 -1.95 27.68
CA ALA A 291 9.52 -3.11 28.36
C ALA A 291 9.99 -2.79 29.79
N GLU A 292 10.60 -1.62 30.00
CA GLU A 292 11.03 -1.14 31.32
C GLU A 292 9.83 -0.90 32.25
N ALA A 293 8.73 -0.33 31.73
CA ALA A 293 7.51 -0.12 32.50
C ALA A 293 6.86 -1.46 32.91
N LEU A 294 6.77 -2.42 31.98
CA LEU A 294 6.27 -3.78 32.26
C LEU A 294 7.15 -4.48 33.32
N ASN A 295 8.48 -4.45 33.15
CA ASN A 295 9.42 -5.06 34.10
C ASN A 295 9.31 -4.44 35.50
N ARG A 296 9.25 -3.10 35.56
CA ARG A 296 9.06 -2.38 36.83
C ARG A 296 7.76 -2.81 37.50
N ARG A 297 6.67 -2.90 36.74
CA ARG A 297 5.37 -3.28 37.29
C ARG A 297 5.34 -4.73 37.78
N LEU A 298 5.95 -5.65 37.03
CA LEU A 298 6.11 -7.06 37.43
C LEU A 298 6.87 -7.20 38.75
N LYS A 299 7.86 -6.34 39.01
CA LYS A 299 8.60 -6.29 40.30
C LYS A 299 7.76 -5.74 41.43
N GLU A 300 6.92 -4.73 41.17
CA GLU A 300 6.02 -4.13 42.16
C GLU A 300 4.84 -5.03 42.55
N LYS A 301 4.34 -5.83 41.61
CA LYS A 301 3.17 -6.70 41.79
C LYS A 301 3.57 -8.17 41.58
N PRO A 302 3.85 -8.93 42.64
CA PRO A 302 4.28 -10.33 42.54
C PRO A 302 3.27 -11.27 41.87
N GLU A 303 1.97 -10.95 41.93
CA GLU A 303 0.91 -11.76 41.31
C GLU A 303 0.67 -11.40 39.82
N LEU A 304 1.34 -10.36 39.31
CA LEU A 304 1.16 -9.90 37.94
C LEU A 304 1.79 -10.87 36.94
N HIS A 305 1.06 -11.18 35.88
CA HIS A 305 1.51 -11.95 34.74
C HIS A 305 1.40 -11.11 33.45
N VAL A 306 2.37 -11.26 32.55
CA VAL A 306 2.40 -10.57 31.25
C VAL A 306 2.41 -11.60 30.13
N ILE A 307 1.38 -11.59 29.29
CA ILE A 307 1.23 -12.51 28.15
C ILE A 307 1.25 -11.68 26.87
N ILE A 308 2.22 -11.93 26.01
CA ILE A 308 2.45 -11.21 24.77
C ILE A 308 2.42 -12.20 23.60
N VAL A 309 1.53 -11.96 22.64
CA VAL A 309 1.48 -12.65 21.35
C VAL A 309 1.92 -11.67 20.27
N SER A 310 2.98 -11.99 19.54
CA SER A 310 3.59 -11.11 18.55
C SER A 310 3.86 -11.84 17.23
N SER A 311 4.10 -11.09 16.17
CA SER A 311 4.39 -11.67 14.85
C SER A 311 5.72 -12.41 14.86
N TYR A 312 5.82 -13.64 14.35
CA TYR A 312 7.12 -14.31 14.27
C TYR A 312 8.04 -13.63 13.24
N GLU A 313 7.52 -13.36 12.04
CA GLU A 313 8.22 -12.69 10.93
C GLU A 313 7.31 -11.63 10.27
N PRO A 314 7.64 -10.32 10.37
CA PRO A 314 6.96 -9.27 9.62
C PRO A 314 7.33 -9.34 8.12
N LYS A 315 6.72 -8.49 7.26
CA LYS A 315 6.90 -8.62 5.81
C LYS A 315 8.14 -7.86 5.32
N GLY A 316 9.17 -8.59 4.92
CA GLY A 316 10.31 -8.04 4.15
C GLY A 316 11.61 -8.03 4.93
N LYS A 317 12.73 -8.24 4.22
CA LYS A 317 14.02 -8.58 4.85
C LYS A 317 14.54 -7.53 5.84
N PHE A 318 14.51 -6.25 5.47
CA PHE A 318 14.99 -5.17 6.35
C PHE A 318 14.10 -4.98 7.58
N GLU A 319 12.78 -5.12 7.39
CA GLU A 319 11.79 -5.03 8.46
C GLU A 319 11.95 -6.18 9.47
N CYS A 320 12.20 -7.41 8.99
CA CYS A 320 12.50 -8.56 9.85
C CYS A 320 13.76 -8.35 10.70
N GLU A 321 14.86 -7.93 10.07
CA GLU A 321 16.13 -7.74 10.78
C GLU A 321 16.01 -6.65 11.87
N ALA A 322 15.36 -5.52 11.56
CA ALA A 322 15.10 -4.47 12.53
C ALA A 322 14.19 -4.94 13.68
N PHE A 323 13.12 -5.66 13.34
CA PHE A 323 12.18 -6.20 14.31
C PHE A 323 12.83 -7.20 15.28
N TRP A 324 13.55 -8.20 14.77
CA TRP A 324 14.22 -9.19 15.63
C TRP A 324 15.22 -8.51 16.57
N ALA A 325 16.01 -7.55 16.07
CA ALA A 325 16.94 -6.80 16.90
C ALA A 325 16.23 -6.03 18.02
N GLY A 326 15.15 -5.32 17.70
CA GLY A 326 14.33 -4.61 18.68
C GLY A 326 13.68 -5.54 19.70
N ARG A 327 13.13 -6.68 19.24
CA ARG A 327 12.43 -7.64 20.08
C ARG A 327 13.36 -8.39 21.04
N ILE A 328 14.59 -8.71 20.61
CA ILE A 328 15.61 -9.30 21.49
C ILE A 328 15.89 -8.38 22.68
N GLU A 329 16.10 -7.08 22.45
CA GLU A 329 16.39 -6.14 23.54
C GLU A 329 15.14 -5.90 24.40
N PHE A 330 13.96 -5.78 23.78
CA PHE A 330 12.69 -5.68 24.51
C PHE A 330 12.48 -6.86 25.46
N LYS A 331 12.63 -8.10 24.96
CA LYS A 331 12.50 -9.33 25.73
C LYS A 331 13.50 -9.38 26.89
N LYS A 332 14.76 -9.06 26.62
CA LYS A 332 15.83 -9.03 27.61
C LYS A 332 15.55 -8.05 28.74
N ILE A 333 15.02 -6.86 28.44
CA ILE A 333 14.61 -5.88 29.46
C ILE A 333 13.42 -6.39 30.26
N LEU A 334 12.40 -6.91 29.57
CA LEU A 334 11.17 -7.41 30.18
C LEU A 334 11.44 -8.55 31.18
N GLU A 335 12.26 -9.53 30.82
CA GLU A 335 12.54 -10.74 31.61
C GLU A 335 13.57 -10.52 32.73
N LYS A 336 14.24 -9.36 32.76
CA LYS A 336 15.33 -9.11 33.70
C LYS A 336 14.88 -9.16 35.16
N ASP A 337 15.42 -10.12 35.90
CA ASP A 337 15.13 -10.39 37.32
C ASP A 337 13.65 -10.74 37.58
N ILE A 338 12.96 -11.36 36.60
CA ILE A 338 11.60 -11.87 36.73
C ILE A 338 11.60 -13.40 36.57
N GLU A 339 10.71 -14.08 37.30
CA GLU A 339 10.47 -15.51 37.19
C GLU A 339 9.90 -15.87 35.81
N PRO A 340 10.50 -16.80 35.04
CA PRO A 340 10.08 -17.11 33.68
C PRO A 340 8.62 -17.53 33.53
N GLU A 341 8.02 -18.16 34.54
CA GLU A 341 6.62 -18.59 34.55
C GLU A 341 5.61 -17.43 34.55
N ARG A 342 6.04 -16.20 34.82
CA ARG A 342 5.20 -15.01 34.88
C ARG A 342 5.13 -14.21 33.58
N ILE A 343 6.00 -14.53 32.62
CA ILE A 343 6.09 -13.85 31.33
C ILE A 343 5.93 -14.86 30.21
N ILE A 344 5.06 -14.56 29.25
CA ILE A 344 5.04 -15.23 27.96
C ILE A 344 5.28 -14.20 26.88
N MET A 345 6.30 -14.44 26.08
CA MET A 345 6.47 -13.79 24.79
C MET A 345 6.44 -14.86 23.70
N SER A 346 5.36 -14.92 22.95
CA SER A 346 5.05 -15.99 22.02
C SER A 346 4.57 -15.48 20.67
N TYR A 347 4.45 -16.39 19.72
CA TYR A 347 3.72 -16.24 18.47
C TYR A 347 2.76 -17.42 18.32
N SER A 348 1.73 -17.29 17.48
CA SER A 348 0.79 -18.37 17.21
C SER A 348 1.24 -19.20 16.00
N SER A 349 1.26 -20.53 16.17
CA SER A 349 1.68 -21.48 15.14
C SER A 349 0.81 -22.73 15.16
N ILE A 350 0.75 -23.42 14.03
CA ILE A 350 0.03 -24.69 13.90
C ILE A 350 0.90 -25.70 13.16
N THR A 351 0.87 -26.95 13.62
CA THR A 351 1.29 -28.11 12.83
C THR A 351 0.08 -29.02 12.68
N ASP A 352 -0.38 -29.25 11.45
CA ASP A 352 -1.55 -30.10 11.21
C ASP A 352 -1.23 -31.60 11.35
N GLU A 353 -2.24 -32.45 11.17
CA GLU A 353 -2.11 -33.91 11.20
C GLU A 353 -1.26 -34.49 10.04
N HIS A 354 -1.05 -33.72 8.98
CA HIS A 354 -0.22 -34.06 7.83
C HIS A 354 1.23 -33.56 7.99
N GLY A 355 1.55 -32.88 9.09
CA GLY A 355 2.86 -32.32 9.36
C GLY A 355 3.15 -31.01 8.63
N GLN A 356 2.15 -30.36 8.02
CA GLN A 356 2.29 -29.02 7.49
C GLN A 356 2.37 -28.03 8.65
N HIS A 357 3.24 -27.03 8.53
CA HIS A 357 3.47 -26.03 9.56
C HIS A 357 3.21 -24.63 9.02
N ALA A 358 2.49 -23.81 9.79
CA ALA A 358 2.31 -22.40 9.52
C ALA A 358 2.44 -21.56 10.78
N THR A 359 2.81 -20.30 10.58
CA THR A 359 2.77 -19.27 11.63
C THR A 359 1.71 -18.25 11.27
N LYS A 360 0.91 -17.86 12.26
CA LYS A 360 -0.09 -16.81 12.12
C LYS A 360 0.62 -15.47 12.27
N ARG A 361 0.56 -14.63 11.23
CA ARG A 361 1.16 -13.29 11.26
C ARG A 361 0.27 -12.35 12.07
N ILE A 362 0.74 -11.95 13.25
CA ILE A 362 0.02 -11.05 14.13
C ILE A 362 0.21 -9.60 13.65
N HIS A 363 -0.88 -8.95 13.25
CA HIS A 363 -0.93 -7.55 12.85
C HIS A 363 -1.80 -6.71 13.80
N SER A 364 -2.46 -7.32 14.78
CA SER A 364 -3.23 -6.61 15.81
C SER A 364 -2.37 -5.70 16.68
N LYS A 365 -3.04 -4.72 17.31
CA LYS A 365 -2.49 -3.81 18.32
C LYS A 365 -3.50 -3.70 19.47
N VAL A 366 -3.50 -4.74 20.30
CA VAL A 366 -4.48 -4.93 21.38
C VAL A 366 -3.74 -5.04 22.71
N MET A 367 -4.29 -4.42 23.75
CA MET A 367 -3.83 -4.62 25.13
C MET A 367 -5.04 -4.74 26.05
N THR A 368 -5.03 -5.68 26.99
CA THR A 368 -6.03 -5.71 28.09
C THR A 368 -5.34 -5.75 29.44
N ILE A 369 -5.94 -5.11 30.44
CA ILE A 369 -5.40 -4.98 31.79
C ILE A 369 -6.48 -5.29 32.82
N ASP A 370 -6.31 -6.38 33.57
CA ASP A 370 -7.16 -6.82 34.70
C ASP A 370 -8.68 -6.74 34.48
N ASP A 371 -9.13 -6.94 33.25
CA ASP A 371 -10.52 -6.75 32.83
C ASP A 371 -11.04 -5.30 33.03
N ARG A 372 -10.16 -4.36 33.37
CA ARG A 372 -10.43 -2.93 33.63
C ARG A 372 -10.33 -2.09 32.38
N TYR A 373 -9.38 -2.40 31.50
CA TYR A 373 -9.13 -1.63 30.29
C TYR A 373 -8.86 -2.56 29.11
N ALA A 374 -9.39 -2.20 27.94
CA ALA A 374 -8.98 -2.76 26.64
C ALA A 374 -8.54 -1.61 25.73
N VAL A 375 -7.41 -1.77 25.07
CA VAL A 375 -6.90 -0.87 24.04
C VAL A 375 -7.01 -1.60 22.72
N ILE A 376 -7.64 -0.97 21.72
CA ILE A 376 -7.66 -1.42 20.33
C ILE A 376 -7.33 -0.21 19.45
N GLY A 377 -6.30 -0.32 18.64
CA GLY A 377 -5.79 0.84 17.90
C GLY A 377 -4.90 0.50 16.73
N SER A 378 -4.19 1.51 16.23
CA SER A 378 -3.24 1.36 15.13
C SER A 378 -1.78 1.28 15.60
N SER A 379 -1.50 1.61 16.86
CA SER A 379 -0.15 1.81 17.38
C SER A 379 0.63 0.52 17.68
N ASN A 380 1.79 0.37 17.06
CA ASN A 380 2.71 -0.69 17.42
C ASN A 380 3.50 -0.33 18.68
N ILE A 381 4.01 -1.32 19.43
CA ILE A 381 4.97 -1.06 20.51
C ILE A 381 6.37 -0.89 19.89
N SER A 382 6.53 0.18 19.11
CA SER A 382 7.75 0.53 18.36
C SER A 382 8.10 2.00 18.54
N ASN A 383 9.31 2.42 18.16
CA ASN A 383 9.68 3.83 18.29
C ASN A 383 8.82 4.71 17.40
N ARG A 384 8.63 4.32 16.14
CA ARG A 384 7.89 5.10 15.15
C ARG A 384 6.43 5.35 15.54
N SER A 385 5.71 4.35 16.05
CA SER A 385 4.31 4.51 16.47
C SER A 385 4.16 5.36 17.73
N MET A 386 5.23 5.52 18.53
CA MET A 386 5.20 6.33 19.75
C MET A 386 5.54 7.82 19.52
N SER A 387 6.13 8.18 18.37
CA SER A 387 6.61 9.55 18.14
C SER A 387 6.49 10.08 16.70
N LEU A 388 6.50 9.23 15.67
CA LEU A 388 6.75 9.65 14.29
C LEU A 388 5.59 9.35 13.33
N ASP A 389 4.92 8.21 13.47
CA ASP A 389 3.71 7.90 12.71
C ASP A 389 2.51 8.64 13.31
N THR A 390 1.49 8.93 12.48
CA THR A 390 0.19 9.28 13.06
C THR A 390 -0.53 8.01 13.48
N GLU A 391 -0.93 7.91 14.74
CA GLU A 391 -1.63 6.76 15.31
C GLU A 391 -2.90 7.20 16.05
N ILE A 392 -3.83 6.27 16.27
CA ILE A 392 -5.02 6.46 17.09
C ILE A 392 -5.38 5.15 17.78
N ASP A 393 -5.57 5.22 19.09
CA ASP A 393 -5.96 4.09 19.91
C ASP A 393 -7.22 4.43 20.71
N LEU A 394 -8.18 3.50 20.72
CA LEU A 394 -9.39 3.56 21.52
C LEU A 394 -9.20 2.70 22.78
N VAL A 395 -9.40 3.31 23.95
CA VAL A 395 -9.45 2.63 25.23
C VAL A 395 -10.91 2.45 25.65
N LEU A 396 -11.31 1.22 25.97
CA LEU A 396 -12.59 0.86 26.57
C LEU A 396 -12.43 0.58 28.07
N PHE A 397 -13.39 1.03 28.87
CA PHE A 397 -13.32 0.94 30.32
C PHE A 397 -14.28 -0.13 30.84
N GLY A 398 -13.83 -0.91 31.82
CA GLY A 398 -14.66 -1.76 32.66
C GLY A 398 -15.44 -0.95 33.69
N ASN A 399 -16.17 0.08 33.24
CA ASN A 399 -16.92 1.03 34.07
C ASN A 399 -18.10 0.39 34.83
N ASN A 400 -18.50 -0.82 34.45
CA ASN A 400 -19.45 -1.67 35.14
C ASN A 400 -19.10 -3.17 34.95
N ASP A 401 -19.79 -4.06 35.67
CA ASP A 401 -19.51 -5.51 35.64
C ASP A 401 -19.81 -6.18 34.29
N ALA A 402 -20.73 -5.63 33.49
CA ALA A 402 -20.97 -6.13 32.14
C ALA A 402 -19.77 -5.81 31.24
N ASN A 403 -19.33 -4.55 31.22
CA ASN A 403 -18.18 -4.12 30.41
C ASN A 403 -16.87 -4.77 30.86
N ARG A 404 -16.67 -4.99 32.17
CA ARG A 404 -15.54 -5.80 32.68
C ARG A 404 -15.54 -7.22 32.10
N ARG A 405 -16.69 -7.89 32.09
CA ARG A 405 -16.81 -9.24 31.50
C ARG A 405 -16.52 -9.24 30.00
N GLN A 406 -16.88 -8.18 29.28
CA GLN A 406 -16.58 -8.08 27.86
C GLN A 406 -15.10 -7.81 27.59
N ILE A 407 -14.41 -7.04 28.44
CA ILE A 407 -12.94 -6.88 28.36
C ILE A 407 -12.25 -8.23 28.62
N ALA A 408 -12.68 -8.98 29.64
CA ALA A 408 -12.19 -10.34 29.88
C ALA A 408 -12.45 -11.24 28.67
N ARG A 409 -13.64 -11.15 28.07
CA ARG A 409 -14.02 -11.89 26.87
C ARG A 409 -13.14 -11.57 25.67
N ILE A 410 -12.75 -10.30 25.45
CA ILE A 410 -11.80 -9.94 24.38
C ILE A 410 -10.51 -10.74 24.54
N ARG A 411 -9.90 -10.71 25.74
CA ARG A 411 -8.67 -11.46 26.03
C ARG A 411 -8.88 -12.95 25.81
N ASP A 412 -9.93 -13.52 26.40
CA ASP A 412 -10.15 -14.96 26.41
C ASP A 412 -10.48 -15.50 25.00
N ASP A 413 -11.21 -14.74 24.20
CA ASP A 413 -11.59 -15.08 22.83
C ASP A 413 -10.40 -15.02 21.85
N LEU A 414 -9.55 -14.01 22.00
CA LEU A 414 -8.32 -13.89 21.22
C LEU A 414 -7.30 -15.00 21.56
N LEU A 415 -7.08 -15.25 22.85
CA LEU A 415 -6.24 -16.35 23.30
C LEU A 415 -6.79 -17.72 22.88
N ALA A 416 -8.11 -17.89 22.86
CA ALA A 416 -8.76 -19.11 22.38
C ALA A 416 -8.38 -19.38 20.92
N GLU A 417 -8.43 -18.37 20.06
CA GLU A 417 -8.04 -18.47 18.65
C GLU A 417 -6.54 -18.77 18.47
N HIS A 418 -5.67 -18.23 19.32
CA HIS A 418 -4.24 -18.48 19.26
C HIS A 418 -3.81 -19.83 19.83
N THR A 419 -4.66 -20.46 20.66
CA THR A 419 -4.38 -21.74 21.34
C THR A 419 -5.26 -22.90 20.86
N GLY A 420 -6.18 -22.63 19.92
CA GLY A 420 -7.17 -23.59 19.45
C GLY A 420 -8.14 -24.08 20.53
N ARG A 421 -8.18 -23.42 21.69
CA ARG A 421 -9.04 -23.76 22.83
C ARG A 421 -10.41 -23.08 22.69
N THR A 422 -11.37 -23.48 23.51
CA THR A 422 -12.61 -22.70 23.65
C THR A 422 -12.40 -21.50 24.57
N VAL A 423 -13.25 -20.48 24.43
CA VAL A 423 -13.23 -19.29 25.30
C VAL A 423 -13.38 -19.68 26.78
N ASP A 424 -14.28 -20.62 27.09
CA ASP A 424 -14.49 -21.10 28.47
C ASP A 424 -13.23 -21.79 29.06
N GLN A 425 -12.52 -22.56 28.23
CA GLN A 425 -11.26 -23.19 28.66
C GLN A 425 -10.20 -22.13 28.97
N VAL A 426 -10.06 -21.12 28.12
CA VAL A 426 -9.13 -20.01 28.37
C VAL A 426 -9.54 -19.22 29.60
N SER A 427 -10.82 -18.93 29.77
CA SER A 427 -11.32 -18.21 30.94
C SER A 427 -11.01 -18.95 32.24
N ALA A 428 -11.14 -20.27 32.25
CA ALA A 428 -10.73 -21.10 33.39
C ALA A 428 -9.22 -21.02 33.65
N ILE A 429 -8.38 -21.07 32.60
CA ILE A 429 -6.92 -20.92 32.70
C ILE A 429 -6.55 -19.54 33.28
N MET A 430 -7.24 -18.48 32.85
CA MET A 430 -7.01 -17.11 33.34
C MET A 430 -7.39 -16.93 34.81
N GLN A 431 -8.17 -17.85 35.39
CA GLN A 431 -8.50 -17.86 36.81
C GLN A 431 -7.46 -18.59 37.67
N GLU A 432 -6.54 -19.37 37.08
CA GLU A 432 -5.48 -20.04 37.81
C GLU A 432 -4.50 -19.05 38.48
N PRO A 433 -3.72 -19.50 39.48
CA PRO A 433 -2.68 -18.67 40.10
C PRO A 433 -1.57 -18.27 39.11
N ASN A 434 -1.21 -19.16 38.18
CA ASN A 434 -0.16 -18.95 37.19
C ASN A 434 -0.71 -19.08 35.77
N PRO A 435 -1.54 -18.12 35.30
CA PRO A 435 -2.27 -18.23 34.04
C PRO A 435 -1.33 -18.29 32.83
N ALA A 436 -0.18 -17.62 32.90
CA ALA A 436 0.83 -17.68 31.85
C ALA A 436 1.32 -19.12 31.68
N ARG A 437 1.93 -19.71 32.71
CA ARG A 437 2.38 -21.11 32.66
C ARG A 437 1.29 -22.08 32.17
N ALA A 438 0.07 -21.95 32.69
CA ALA A 438 -1.05 -22.82 32.34
C ALA A 438 -1.46 -22.73 30.86
N LEU A 439 -1.29 -21.58 30.18
CA LEU A 439 -1.51 -21.46 28.73
C LEU A 439 -0.50 -22.27 27.90
N MET A 440 0.72 -22.42 28.38
CA MET A 440 1.81 -23.14 27.70
C MET A 440 1.75 -24.65 27.96
N GLU A 441 1.08 -25.08 29.03
CA GLU A 441 0.85 -26.49 29.35
C GLU A 441 -0.38 -27.04 28.60
N GLY A 442 -0.37 -28.34 28.28
CA GLY A 442 -1.55 -29.01 27.69
C GLY A 442 -2.01 -28.42 26.35
N GLN A 443 -1.09 -27.95 25.51
CA GLN A 443 -1.38 -27.43 24.18
C GLN A 443 -1.83 -28.55 23.22
N LEU A 444 -2.66 -28.20 22.24
CA LEU A 444 -3.19 -29.15 21.26
C LEU A 444 -2.07 -29.67 20.35
N ALA A 445 -2.10 -30.98 20.03
CA ALA A 445 -1.10 -31.59 19.16
C ALA A 445 -1.26 -31.16 17.68
N HIS A 446 -2.50 -30.94 17.23
CA HIS A 446 -2.85 -30.65 15.83
C HIS A 446 -3.75 -29.43 15.69
N GLY A 447 -3.50 -28.39 16.50
CA GLY A 447 -4.23 -27.13 16.47
C GLY A 447 -3.28 -25.94 16.58
N TYR A 448 -3.84 -24.74 16.57
CA TYR A 448 -3.07 -23.54 16.89
C TYR A 448 -2.56 -23.62 18.33
N VAL A 449 -1.32 -23.20 18.54
CA VAL A 449 -0.65 -23.17 19.85
C VAL A 449 0.21 -21.93 19.97
N LEU A 450 0.52 -21.54 21.21
CA LEU A 450 1.50 -20.49 21.49
C LEU A 450 2.90 -21.09 21.52
N THR A 451 3.78 -20.60 20.65
CA THR A 451 5.19 -20.98 20.62
C THR A 451 6.05 -19.83 21.12
N GLN A 452 6.97 -20.10 22.05
CA GLN A 452 7.87 -19.07 22.58
C GLN A 452 8.76 -18.47 21.49
N VAL A 453 8.92 -17.15 21.54
CA VAL A 453 9.85 -16.41 20.68
C VAL A 453 11.30 -16.79 21.04
N ARG A 454 12.04 -17.23 20.02
CA ARG A 454 13.47 -17.58 20.13
C ARG A 454 14.29 -16.88 19.06
N ASP A 455 14.30 -15.56 19.08
CA ASP A 455 15.04 -14.76 18.10
C ASP A 455 16.55 -14.85 18.27
N GLU A 456 17.02 -15.39 19.40
CA GLU A 456 18.45 -15.56 19.67
C GLU A 456 19.12 -16.48 18.63
N ILE A 457 18.35 -17.31 17.92
CA ILE A 457 18.86 -18.12 16.79
C ILE A 457 19.40 -17.27 15.64
N PHE A 458 18.96 -16.01 15.54
CA PHE A 458 19.42 -15.05 14.52
C PHE A 458 20.62 -14.21 14.98
N THR A 459 21.12 -14.43 16.21
CA THR A 459 22.22 -13.64 16.81
C THR A 459 23.52 -13.65 16.03
N SER A 460 23.79 -14.65 15.18
CA SER A 460 25.00 -14.67 14.33
C SER A 460 25.02 -13.60 13.23
N GLN A 461 23.92 -12.88 12.99
CA GLN A 461 23.82 -11.77 12.03
C GLN A 461 24.25 -10.40 12.60
N GLU A 462 25.19 -10.37 13.55
CA GLU A 462 25.59 -9.17 14.33
C GLU A 462 26.10 -7.96 13.53
N SER A 463 26.40 -8.09 12.24
CA SER A 463 27.11 -7.05 11.47
C SER A 463 26.23 -5.89 10.95
N GLY A 464 24.90 -5.94 11.09
CA GLY A 464 23.96 -4.89 10.63
C GLY A 464 23.30 -4.03 11.72
N LYS A 465 23.58 -4.30 13.01
CA LYS A 465 22.74 -3.98 14.18
C LYS A 465 22.21 -2.54 14.34
N ASN A 466 22.84 -1.52 13.76
CA ASN A 466 22.43 -0.12 13.97
C ASN A 466 21.89 0.59 12.73
N PHE A 467 22.26 0.15 11.52
CA PHE A 467 21.92 0.90 10.30
C PHE A 467 20.49 0.62 9.83
N PHE A 468 20.04 -0.64 9.87
CA PHE A 468 18.71 -0.99 9.38
C PHE A 468 17.60 -0.73 10.40
N SER A 469 17.90 -0.83 11.70
CA SER A 469 16.95 -0.52 12.78
C SER A 469 16.59 0.96 12.81
N SER A 470 17.59 1.85 12.78
CA SER A 470 17.36 3.31 12.74
C SER A 470 16.64 3.79 11.48
N LEU A 471 16.70 3.02 10.37
CA LEU A 471 15.98 3.34 9.14
C LEU A 471 14.55 2.77 9.13
N SER A 472 14.32 1.62 9.76
CA SER A 472 13.03 0.90 9.71
C SER A 472 12.10 1.21 10.89
N ASP A 473 12.65 1.54 12.06
CA ASP A 473 11.93 1.98 13.26
C ASP A 473 12.52 3.28 13.85
N PRO A 474 12.54 4.39 13.06
CA PRO A 474 13.05 5.68 13.53
C PRO A 474 12.15 6.33 14.58
N GLU A 475 12.76 6.89 15.64
CA GLU A 475 12.07 7.71 16.64
C GLU A 475 11.89 9.17 16.18
N GLU A 476 12.81 9.66 15.36
CA GLU A 476 12.82 11.01 14.81
C GLU A 476 12.76 10.98 13.27
N PRO A 477 12.32 12.06 12.62
CA PRO A 477 12.36 12.15 11.16
C PRO A 477 13.76 11.86 10.60
N LEU A 478 13.83 11.12 9.49
CA LEU A 478 15.11 10.76 8.85
C LEU A 478 15.91 11.98 8.38
N ILE A 479 15.22 13.09 8.14
CA ILE A 479 15.82 14.38 7.84
C ILE A 479 15.27 15.39 8.86
N PRO A 480 16.13 16.02 9.67
CA PRO A 480 15.72 17.05 10.61
C PRO A 480 14.97 18.21 9.91
N PRO A 481 14.01 18.85 10.59
CA PRO A 481 13.35 20.04 10.07
C PRO A 481 14.34 21.13 9.66
N ILE A 482 14.07 21.80 8.54
CA ILE A 482 14.92 22.89 8.03
C ILE A 482 14.55 24.18 8.77
N PRO A 483 15.50 24.87 9.43
CA PRO A 483 15.23 26.15 10.08
C PRO A 483 14.90 27.23 9.04
N GLY A 484 13.76 27.88 9.19
CA GLY A 484 13.34 29.05 8.42
C GLY A 484 14.01 30.33 8.91
N LEU A 485 14.01 31.36 8.06
CA LEU A 485 14.59 32.67 8.35
C LEU A 485 13.93 33.39 9.54
N ASN A 486 12.69 33.02 9.87
CA ASN A 486 11.91 33.56 10.99
C ASN A 486 12.01 32.73 12.29
N GLY A 487 12.82 31.66 12.30
CA GLY A 487 12.96 30.75 13.44
C GLY A 487 11.97 29.57 13.45
N GLU A 488 10.97 29.56 12.56
CA GLU A 488 10.06 28.43 12.35
C GLU A 488 10.75 27.30 11.60
N ALA A 489 10.58 26.04 12.02
CA ALA A 489 11.21 24.89 11.38
C ALA A 489 10.22 24.16 10.47
N THR A 490 10.59 23.90 9.22
CA THR A 490 9.73 23.19 8.26
C THR A 490 10.13 21.73 8.14
N PRO A 491 9.22 20.76 8.35
CA PRO A 491 9.55 19.35 8.22
C PRO A 491 9.82 18.97 6.76
N VAL A 492 10.81 18.10 6.53
CA VAL A 492 11.07 17.53 5.21
C VAL A 492 10.15 16.33 5.01
N ARG A 493 9.30 16.42 3.99
CA ARG A 493 8.31 15.39 3.64
C ARG A 493 8.91 14.29 2.77
N ASN A 494 8.21 13.17 2.70
CA ASN A 494 8.58 12.11 1.74
C ASN A 494 8.49 12.64 0.29
N PRO A 495 9.49 12.37 -0.56
CA PRO A 495 9.43 12.81 -1.95
C PRO A 495 8.32 12.07 -2.70
N ARG A 496 7.44 12.80 -3.37
CA ARG A 496 6.38 12.21 -4.21
C ARG A 496 6.97 11.26 -5.24
N ARG A 497 6.33 10.12 -5.46
CA ARG A 497 6.77 9.10 -6.43
C ARG A 497 7.08 9.67 -7.82
N ARG A 498 6.25 10.59 -8.31
CA ARG A 498 6.45 11.24 -9.61
C ARG A 498 7.79 11.99 -9.66
N THR A 499 8.13 12.73 -8.59
CA THR A 499 9.39 13.46 -8.46
C THR A 499 10.57 12.51 -8.48
N ILE A 500 10.48 11.37 -7.78
CA ILE A 500 11.54 10.35 -7.77
C ILE A 500 11.70 9.72 -9.16
N MET A 501 10.61 9.33 -9.81
CA MET A 501 10.65 8.74 -11.15
C MET A 501 11.23 9.70 -12.18
N VAL A 502 10.89 10.99 -12.10
CA VAL A 502 11.51 12.03 -12.91
C VAL A 502 13.00 12.16 -12.58
N GLY A 503 13.37 12.17 -11.29
CA GLY A 503 14.76 12.23 -10.84
C GLY A 503 15.60 11.05 -11.31
N ILE A 504 15.11 9.82 -11.19
CA ILE A 504 15.74 8.60 -11.74
C ILE A 504 15.84 8.70 -13.26
N GLY A 505 14.78 9.15 -13.94
CA GLY A 505 14.81 9.37 -15.39
C GLY A 505 15.91 10.34 -15.80
N VAL A 506 16.02 11.48 -15.10
CA VAL A 506 17.07 12.48 -15.32
C VAL A 506 18.46 11.90 -15.02
N LEU A 507 18.63 11.15 -13.93
CA LEU A 507 19.89 10.49 -13.57
C LEU A 507 20.32 9.45 -14.60
N VAL A 508 19.38 8.63 -15.11
CA VAL A 508 19.66 7.64 -16.15
C VAL A 508 20.05 8.33 -17.46
N ILE A 509 19.35 9.40 -17.84
CA ILE A 509 19.71 10.21 -19.01
C ILE A 509 21.10 10.84 -18.84
N ALA A 510 21.38 11.40 -17.66
CA ALA A 510 22.67 12.00 -17.34
C ALA A 510 23.80 10.96 -17.34
N ALA A 511 23.58 9.78 -16.76
CA ALA A 511 24.53 8.67 -16.76
C ALA A 511 24.78 8.14 -18.18
N LEU A 512 23.73 8.01 -19.00
CA LEU A 512 23.85 7.61 -20.40
C LEU A 512 24.62 8.66 -21.21
N ALA A 513 24.32 9.94 -21.02
CA ALA A 513 25.06 11.04 -21.64
C ALA A 513 26.53 11.05 -21.21
N ALA A 514 26.82 10.92 -19.92
CA ALA A 514 28.18 10.84 -19.40
C ALA A 514 28.94 9.62 -19.95
N THR A 515 28.28 8.46 -20.05
CA THR A 515 28.86 7.25 -20.64
C THR A 515 29.17 7.45 -22.12
N LEU A 516 28.26 8.08 -22.87
CA LEU A 516 28.48 8.39 -24.30
C LEU A 516 29.62 9.40 -24.49
N LEU A 517 29.70 10.42 -23.62
CA LEU A 517 30.80 11.39 -23.63
C LEU A 517 32.14 10.72 -23.30
N LEU A 518 32.19 9.87 -22.27
CA LEU A 518 33.38 9.09 -21.93
C LEU A 518 33.77 8.13 -23.06
N ALA A 519 32.80 7.42 -23.65
CA ALA A 519 33.04 6.52 -24.78
C ALA A 519 33.59 7.27 -26.00
N SER A 520 33.10 8.49 -26.27
CA SER A 520 33.61 9.35 -27.36
C SER A 520 35.07 9.77 -27.15
N HIS A 521 35.53 9.82 -25.89
CA HIS A 521 36.91 10.16 -25.56
C HIS A 521 37.87 8.97 -25.74
N PHE A 522 37.44 7.76 -25.39
CA PHE A 522 38.28 6.56 -25.42
C PHE A 522 38.19 5.76 -26.72
N ILE A 523 37.11 5.90 -27.49
CA ILE A 523 36.90 5.20 -28.75
C ILE A 523 36.97 6.25 -29.86
N PRO A 524 38.11 6.35 -30.59
CA PRO A 524 38.31 7.40 -31.59
C PRO A 524 37.21 7.47 -32.64
N TRP A 525 36.62 6.33 -33.00
CA TRP A 525 35.53 6.24 -33.97
C TRP A 525 34.20 6.86 -33.49
N LEU A 526 34.00 6.98 -32.18
CA LEU A 526 32.81 7.58 -31.55
C LEU A 526 32.98 9.09 -31.28
N SER A 527 34.05 9.72 -31.75
CA SER A 527 34.21 11.17 -31.63
C SER A 527 33.14 11.91 -32.45
N THR A 528 32.75 13.11 -32.00
CA THR A 528 31.80 13.95 -32.72
C THR A 528 32.23 14.20 -34.17
N ASP A 529 33.53 14.39 -34.40
CA ASP A 529 34.07 14.68 -35.73
C ASP A 529 34.02 13.45 -36.65
N ASN A 530 34.34 12.25 -36.13
CA ASN A 530 34.31 11.03 -36.94
C ASN A 530 32.88 10.52 -37.17
N ILE A 531 31.98 10.69 -36.19
CA ILE A 531 30.55 10.43 -36.38
C ILE A 531 29.98 11.39 -37.43
N ASN A 532 30.24 12.69 -37.34
CA ASN A 532 29.76 13.66 -38.32
C ASN A 532 30.37 13.41 -39.71
N ALA A 533 31.67 13.13 -39.80
CA ALA A 533 32.33 12.79 -41.07
C ALA A 533 31.76 11.50 -41.69
N PHE A 534 31.58 10.44 -40.89
CA PHE A 534 30.96 9.20 -41.35
C PHE A 534 29.50 9.41 -41.82
N LEU A 535 28.74 10.25 -41.11
CA LEU A 535 27.35 10.55 -41.45
C LEU A 535 27.24 11.45 -42.70
N GLU A 536 28.16 12.40 -42.89
CA GLU A 536 28.24 13.23 -44.09
C GLU A 536 28.74 12.45 -45.31
N GLU A 537 29.76 11.59 -45.16
CA GLU A 537 30.23 10.68 -46.23
C GLU A 537 29.21 9.58 -46.57
N SER A 538 28.42 9.15 -45.58
CA SER A 538 27.31 8.21 -45.82
C SER A 538 26.11 8.89 -46.49
N ARG A 539 26.03 10.23 -46.51
CA ARG A 539 24.91 10.97 -47.09
C ARG A 539 25.00 10.94 -48.62
N GLY A 540 24.10 10.19 -49.25
CA GLY A 540 24.06 10.06 -50.72
C GLY A 540 24.86 8.88 -51.29
N THR A 541 25.46 8.04 -50.45
CA THR A 541 26.08 6.78 -50.87
C THR A 541 25.13 5.59 -50.71
N TYR A 542 25.36 4.51 -51.46
CA TYR A 542 24.58 3.26 -51.37
C TYR A 542 24.66 2.59 -49.97
N PHE A 543 25.61 3.01 -49.12
CA PHE A 543 25.80 2.49 -47.77
C PHE A 543 24.94 3.18 -46.70
N ALA A 544 24.27 4.29 -47.02
CA ALA A 544 23.40 5.02 -46.09
C ALA A 544 22.36 4.12 -45.42
N LEU A 545 21.61 3.36 -46.23
CA LEU A 545 20.52 2.51 -45.76
C LEU A 545 21.05 1.32 -44.94
N PRO A 546 22.00 0.49 -45.42
CA PRO A 546 22.58 -0.59 -44.61
C PRO A 546 23.09 -0.15 -43.24
N THR A 547 23.74 1.01 -43.16
CA THR A 547 24.24 1.57 -41.91
C THR A 547 23.10 1.91 -40.94
N VAL A 548 22.07 2.62 -41.41
CA VAL A 548 20.89 2.93 -40.58
C VAL A 548 20.21 1.66 -40.09
N LEU A 549 20.03 0.67 -40.97
CA LEU A 549 19.45 -0.62 -40.63
C LEU A 549 20.24 -1.31 -39.50
N LEU A 550 21.57 -1.37 -39.63
CA LEU A 550 22.46 -1.97 -38.63
C LEU A 550 22.37 -1.24 -37.28
N VAL A 551 22.39 0.09 -37.29
CA VAL A 551 22.27 0.91 -36.08
C VAL A 551 20.99 0.59 -35.33
N TYR A 552 19.84 0.50 -36.02
CA TYR A 552 18.56 0.12 -35.40
C TYR A 552 18.53 -1.29 -34.85
N VAL A 553 19.16 -2.25 -35.52
CA VAL A 553 19.27 -3.63 -35.03
C VAL A 553 20.10 -3.65 -33.74
N VAL A 554 21.31 -3.09 -33.77
CA VAL A 554 22.21 -3.01 -32.61
C VAL A 554 21.54 -2.26 -31.45
N GLY A 555 20.98 -1.07 -31.71
CA GLY A 555 20.26 -0.29 -30.70
C GLY A 555 19.06 -1.05 -30.12
N GLY A 556 18.35 -1.83 -30.93
CA GLY A 556 17.29 -2.72 -30.49
C GLY A 556 17.78 -3.73 -29.45
N PHE A 557 18.90 -4.41 -29.71
CA PHE A 557 19.50 -5.39 -28.80
C PHE A 557 19.98 -4.77 -27.47
N PHE A 558 20.44 -3.52 -27.50
CA PHE A 558 20.83 -2.76 -26.31
C PHE A 558 19.68 -1.99 -25.65
N PHE A 559 18.43 -2.22 -26.08
CA PHE A 559 17.25 -1.50 -25.57
C PHE A 559 17.34 0.03 -25.69
N PHE A 560 18.12 0.51 -26.66
CA PHE A 560 18.31 1.93 -26.89
C PHE A 560 17.01 2.58 -27.38
N PRO A 561 16.66 3.79 -26.89
CA PRO A 561 15.37 4.42 -27.23
C PRO A 561 15.21 4.70 -28.73
N VAL A 562 14.27 4.00 -29.37
CA VAL A 562 13.99 4.13 -30.82
C VAL A 562 13.64 5.57 -31.24
N THR A 563 13.06 6.37 -30.33
CA THR A 563 12.75 7.78 -30.58
C THR A 563 14.00 8.62 -30.78
N VAL A 564 15.05 8.39 -29.99
CA VAL A 564 16.33 9.11 -30.13
C VAL A 564 16.98 8.78 -31.47
N MET A 565 17.00 7.49 -31.83
CA MET A 565 17.53 7.02 -33.10
C MET A 565 16.78 7.64 -34.28
N SER A 566 15.44 7.72 -34.18
CA SER A 566 14.60 8.26 -35.24
C SER A 566 14.78 9.76 -35.43
N LEU A 567 14.98 10.51 -34.34
CA LEU A 567 15.32 11.94 -34.41
C LEU A 567 16.71 12.16 -35.01
N ALA A 568 17.69 11.35 -34.63
CA ALA A 568 19.05 11.42 -35.18
C ALA A 568 19.05 11.14 -36.69
N VAL A 569 18.43 10.03 -37.13
CA VAL A 569 18.31 9.70 -38.56
C VAL A 569 17.51 10.76 -39.31
N SER A 570 16.49 11.37 -38.69
CA SER A 570 15.74 12.48 -39.30
C SER A 570 16.57 13.75 -39.46
N ALA A 571 17.37 14.11 -38.46
CA ALA A 571 18.31 15.23 -38.55
C ALA A 571 19.36 15.01 -39.66
N ILE A 572 19.80 13.76 -39.84
CA ILE A 572 20.85 13.40 -40.82
C ILE A 572 20.29 13.28 -42.24
N PHE A 573 19.12 12.69 -42.45
CA PHE A 573 18.61 12.42 -43.81
C PHE A 573 17.46 13.34 -44.24
N GLY A 574 17.06 14.28 -43.36
CA GLY A 574 16.01 15.24 -43.61
C GLY A 574 14.60 14.66 -43.41
N PRO A 575 13.57 15.48 -43.63
CA PRO A 575 12.20 15.19 -43.18
C PRO A 575 11.49 14.12 -44.00
N VAL A 576 12.00 13.77 -45.19
CA VAL A 576 11.43 12.73 -46.07
C VAL A 576 12.19 11.42 -45.93
N TRP A 577 13.50 11.43 -46.18
CA TRP A 577 14.31 10.20 -46.18
C TRP A 577 14.63 9.70 -44.78
N GLY A 578 14.70 10.58 -43.79
CA GLY A 578 14.91 10.21 -42.40
C GLY A 578 13.83 9.29 -41.83
N PRO A 579 12.54 9.68 -41.89
CA PRO A 579 11.45 8.80 -41.49
C PRO A 579 11.41 7.48 -42.26
N LEU A 580 11.67 7.49 -43.57
CA LEU A 580 11.69 6.28 -44.40
C LEU A 580 12.79 5.30 -43.93
N TYR A 581 14.04 5.77 -43.81
CA TYR A 581 15.15 4.94 -43.35
C TYR A 581 14.95 4.47 -41.91
N GLY A 582 14.45 5.35 -41.05
CA GLY A 582 14.14 5.00 -39.67
C GLY A 582 13.06 3.92 -39.57
N ILE A 583 12.02 3.95 -40.41
CA ILE A 583 10.94 2.94 -40.38
C ILE A 583 11.49 1.60 -40.84
N MET A 584 12.29 1.59 -41.91
CA MET A 584 12.93 0.36 -42.39
C MET A 584 13.86 -0.22 -41.33
N GLY A 585 14.64 0.62 -40.64
CA GLY A 585 15.51 0.21 -39.53
C GLY A 585 14.73 -0.34 -38.35
N ALA A 586 13.68 0.36 -37.92
CA ALA A 586 12.81 -0.08 -36.84
C ALA A 586 12.12 -1.42 -37.16
N LEU A 587 11.62 -1.60 -38.38
CA LEU A 587 10.99 -2.85 -38.80
C LEU A 587 11.99 -4.01 -38.83
N LEU A 588 13.21 -3.79 -39.33
CA LEU A 588 14.25 -4.82 -39.31
C LEU A 588 14.64 -5.19 -37.87
N SER A 589 14.85 -4.20 -37.01
CA SER A 589 15.12 -4.39 -35.58
C SER A 589 13.99 -5.14 -34.88
N SER A 590 12.73 -4.78 -35.16
CA SER A 590 11.55 -5.49 -34.69
C SER A 590 11.51 -6.94 -35.15
N ALA A 591 11.84 -7.22 -36.42
CA ALA A 591 11.87 -8.58 -36.96
C ALA A 591 12.97 -9.43 -36.30
N SER A 592 14.18 -8.89 -36.13
CA SER A 592 15.30 -9.57 -35.48
C SER A 592 14.97 -9.91 -34.03
N MET A 593 14.47 -8.94 -33.26
CA MET A 593 14.11 -9.13 -31.85
C MET A 593 12.90 -10.05 -31.67
N PHE A 594 11.93 -9.98 -32.58
CA PHE A 594 10.83 -10.95 -32.63
C PHE A 594 11.36 -12.38 -32.83
N GLY A 595 12.30 -12.56 -33.77
CA GLY A 595 12.95 -13.85 -34.01
C GLY A 595 13.67 -14.40 -32.77
N VAL A 596 14.38 -13.54 -32.05
CA VAL A 596 15.03 -13.89 -30.77
C VAL A 596 14.01 -14.32 -29.72
N GLY A 597 12.90 -13.57 -29.58
CA GLY A 597 11.79 -13.97 -28.71
C GLY A 597 11.21 -15.34 -29.09
N LYS A 598 10.99 -15.58 -30.39
CA LYS A 598 10.48 -16.85 -30.92
C LYS A 598 11.41 -18.02 -30.60
N LEU A 599 12.72 -17.82 -30.72
CA LEU A 599 13.75 -18.83 -30.42
C LEU A 599 13.90 -19.08 -28.91
N ALA A 600 13.75 -18.06 -28.08
CA ALA A 600 13.87 -18.17 -26.62
C ALA A 600 12.69 -18.93 -25.97
N GLY A 601 11.53 -18.96 -26.62
CA GLY A 601 10.34 -19.69 -26.17
C GLY A 601 9.71 -19.16 -24.87
N ASN A 602 8.66 -19.83 -24.41
CA ASN A 602 7.83 -19.37 -23.28
C ASN A 602 8.51 -19.44 -21.90
N ALA A 603 9.51 -20.30 -21.71
CA ALA A 603 10.08 -20.61 -20.39
C ALA A 603 11.13 -19.58 -19.90
N GLY A 604 11.85 -18.91 -20.81
CA GLY A 604 12.96 -18.00 -20.43
C GLY A 604 12.54 -16.57 -20.15
N LEU A 605 11.73 -15.96 -21.04
CA LEU A 605 11.41 -14.53 -20.98
C LEU A 605 10.35 -14.16 -19.94
N ARG A 606 9.36 -15.04 -19.67
CA ARG A 606 8.36 -14.80 -18.62
C ARG A 606 8.96 -14.81 -17.21
N LYS A 607 9.98 -15.64 -16.98
CA LYS A 607 10.66 -15.78 -15.68
C LYS A 607 11.50 -14.55 -15.31
N ILE A 608 11.94 -13.78 -16.31
CA ILE A 608 12.80 -12.60 -16.15
C ILE A 608 11.99 -11.28 -16.19
N GLY A 609 10.87 -11.25 -16.93
CA GLY A 609 10.18 -10.00 -17.27
C GLY A 609 8.98 -9.60 -16.39
N GLY A 610 8.55 -10.44 -15.45
CA GLY A 610 7.53 -10.10 -14.45
C GLY A 610 6.18 -9.61 -15.02
N PRO A 611 5.45 -8.74 -14.27
CA PRO A 611 4.09 -8.27 -14.63
C PRO A 611 4.01 -7.51 -15.96
N LYS A 612 5.07 -6.82 -16.36
CA LYS A 612 5.09 -6.03 -17.62
C LYS A 612 5.09 -6.91 -18.86
N VAL A 613 5.77 -8.06 -18.82
CA VAL A 613 5.71 -9.05 -19.91
C VAL A 613 4.33 -9.67 -19.99
N ALA A 614 3.70 -9.97 -18.85
CA ALA A 614 2.33 -10.51 -18.81
C ALA A 614 1.31 -9.52 -19.42
N ALA A 615 1.37 -8.24 -19.04
CA ALA A 615 0.48 -7.21 -19.56
C ALA A 615 0.62 -6.99 -21.08
N VAL A 616 1.85 -7.04 -21.61
CA VAL A 616 2.09 -6.91 -23.06
C VAL A 616 1.64 -8.18 -23.81
N ASP A 617 1.90 -9.37 -23.26
CA ASP A 617 1.49 -10.64 -23.85
C ASP A 617 -0.05 -10.79 -23.89
N GLU A 618 -0.74 -10.45 -22.81
CA GLU A 618 -2.20 -10.46 -22.73
C GLU A 618 -2.85 -9.54 -23.78
N LYS A 619 -2.33 -8.32 -23.93
CA LYS A 619 -2.78 -7.38 -24.96
C LYS A 619 -2.48 -7.86 -26.39
N LEU A 620 -1.39 -8.59 -26.61
CA LEU A 620 -1.02 -9.13 -27.92
C LEU A 620 -1.83 -10.38 -28.30
N LYS A 621 -2.17 -11.24 -27.34
CA LYS A 621 -2.94 -12.48 -27.58
C LYS A 621 -4.30 -12.25 -28.21
N THR A 622 -4.94 -11.13 -27.89
CA THR A 622 -6.30 -10.78 -28.35
C THR A 622 -6.30 -9.82 -29.55
N SER A 623 -5.13 -9.49 -30.09
CA SER A 623 -4.92 -8.37 -30.99
C SER A 623 -4.32 -8.78 -32.34
N GLY A 624 -5.05 -8.53 -33.43
CA GLY A 624 -4.50 -8.56 -34.79
C GLY A 624 -3.66 -7.32 -35.11
N ILE A 625 -3.44 -7.05 -36.41
CA ILE A 625 -2.66 -5.90 -36.93
C ILE A 625 -2.99 -4.57 -36.23
N VAL A 626 -4.29 -4.29 -36.03
CA VAL A 626 -4.77 -3.05 -35.40
C VAL A 626 -4.33 -2.92 -33.95
N GLY A 627 -4.34 -4.02 -33.19
CA GLY A 627 -3.92 -3.96 -31.79
C GLY A 627 -2.41 -3.80 -31.63
N VAL A 628 -1.60 -4.37 -32.53
CA VAL A 628 -0.16 -4.07 -32.58
C VAL A 628 0.07 -2.59 -32.91
N ALA A 629 -0.66 -2.03 -33.87
CA ALA A 629 -0.56 -0.60 -34.20
C ALA A 629 -0.90 0.28 -32.99
N ALA A 630 -1.97 -0.04 -32.27
CA ALA A 630 -2.36 0.66 -31.04
C ALA A 630 -1.28 0.57 -29.94
N ILE A 631 -0.70 -0.62 -29.71
CA ILE A 631 0.38 -0.80 -28.74
C ILE A 631 1.60 0.06 -29.08
N ARG A 632 1.91 0.27 -30.36
CA ARG A 632 3.04 1.12 -30.79
C ARG A 632 2.80 2.61 -30.63
N MET A 633 1.53 3.03 -30.59
CA MET A 633 1.15 4.41 -30.37
C MET A 633 1.12 4.76 -28.87
N LEU A 634 0.95 3.75 -28.00
CA LEU A 634 0.92 3.92 -26.54
C LEU A 634 2.30 3.62 -25.91
N PRO A 635 2.78 4.41 -24.94
CA PRO A 635 4.05 4.17 -24.25
C PRO A 635 3.94 3.07 -23.16
N ILE A 636 3.39 1.90 -23.52
CA ILE A 636 3.09 0.81 -22.55
C ILE A 636 4.39 0.12 -22.09
N ALA A 637 5.37 -0.02 -22.99
CA ALA A 637 6.63 -0.69 -22.71
C ALA A 637 7.73 -0.19 -23.67
N PRO A 638 9.02 -0.40 -23.33
CA PRO A 638 10.13 -0.10 -24.23
C PRO A 638 10.01 -0.84 -25.57
N PHE A 639 10.40 -0.18 -26.67
CA PHE A 639 10.29 -0.69 -28.03
C PHE A 639 10.83 -2.12 -28.19
N SER A 640 12.04 -2.38 -27.66
CA SER A 640 12.72 -3.66 -27.71
C SER A 640 12.01 -4.76 -26.91
N LEU A 641 11.41 -4.40 -25.77
CA LEU A 641 10.67 -5.35 -24.94
C LEU A 641 9.41 -5.84 -25.66
N VAL A 642 8.65 -4.92 -26.28
CA VAL A 642 7.46 -5.28 -27.08
C VAL A 642 7.84 -6.24 -28.22
N ASN A 643 9.00 -6.04 -28.85
CA ASN A 643 9.48 -6.93 -29.92
C ASN A 643 9.73 -8.37 -29.44
N LEU A 644 10.43 -8.52 -28.30
CA LEU A 644 10.72 -9.84 -27.71
C LEU A 644 9.45 -10.54 -27.26
N VAL A 645 8.54 -9.81 -26.58
CA VAL A 645 7.27 -10.37 -26.10
C VAL A 645 6.36 -10.77 -27.25
N ALA A 646 6.32 -9.98 -28.34
CA ALA A 646 5.59 -10.37 -29.53
C ALA A 646 6.11 -11.69 -30.15
N GLY A 647 7.42 -11.95 -30.07
CA GLY A 647 8.03 -13.19 -30.55
C GLY A 647 7.57 -14.45 -29.81
N ILE A 648 7.31 -14.37 -28.51
CA ILE A 648 6.78 -15.49 -27.71
C ILE A 648 5.25 -15.61 -27.77
N SER A 649 4.55 -14.58 -28.26
CA SER A 649 3.10 -14.55 -28.35
C SER A 649 2.56 -15.35 -29.55
N SER A 650 1.23 -15.46 -29.64
CA SER A 650 0.53 -16.19 -30.72
C SER A 650 0.51 -15.45 -32.05
N ILE A 651 0.93 -14.18 -32.09
CA ILE A 651 0.88 -13.34 -33.29
C ILE A 651 1.94 -13.76 -34.34
N GLY A 652 1.54 -13.75 -35.62
CA GLY A 652 2.46 -14.00 -36.73
C GLY A 652 3.38 -12.80 -37.03
N LEU A 653 4.62 -13.07 -37.46
CA LEU A 653 5.62 -12.04 -37.78
C LEU A 653 5.09 -10.96 -38.75
N MET A 654 4.37 -11.36 -39.81
CA MET A 654 3.83 -10.40 -40.79
C MET A 654 2.76 -9.48 -40.20
N GLN A 655 1.85 -10.01 -39.38
CA GLN A 655 0.85 -9.19 -38.70
C GLN A 655 1.51 -8.20 -37.74
N PHE A 656 2.55 -8.66 -37.04
CA PHE A 656 3.34 -7.82 -36.14
C PHE A 656 4.10 -6.71 -36.87
N LEU A 657 4.74 -7.00 -38.02
CA LEU A 657 5.45 -5.99 -38.80
C LEU A 657 4.51 -4.99 -39.46
N ILE A 658 3.38 -5.44 -40.02
CA ILE A 658 2.38 -4.53 -40.60
C ILE A 658 1.79 -3.62 -39.51
N GLY A 659 1.42 -4.19 -38.36
CA GLY A 659 0.93 -3.41 -37.24
C GLY A 659 1.99 -2.44 -36.70
N THR A 660 3.25 -2.86 -36.64
CA THR A 660 4.36 -1.99 -36.23
C THR A 660 4.58 -0.84 -37.22
N PHE A 661 4.51 -1.11 -38.53
CA PHE A 661 4.57 -0.07 -39.56
C PHE A 661 3.43 0.95 -39.38
N LEU A 662 2.18 0.48 -39.31
CA LEU A 662 1.01 1.36 -39.17
C LEU A 662 1.05 2.19 -37.88
N GLY A 663 1.49 1.58 -36.77
CA GLY A 663 1.61 2.25 -35.48
C GLY A 663 2.74 3.29 -35.43
N MET A 664 3.85 3.04 -36.13
CA MET A 664 5.02 3.91 -36.10
C MET A 664 5.03 4.95 -37.23
N PHE A 665 4.34 4.72 -38.34
CA PHE A 665 4.40 5.58 -39.52
C PHE A 665 3.97 7.03 -39.24
N PRO A 666 2.81 7.31 -38.61
CA PRO A 666 2.45 8.68 -38.25
C PRO A 666 3.46 9.37 -37.32
N PRO A 667 3.83 8.81 -36.15
CA PRO A 667 4.78 9.49 -35.26
C PRO A 667 6.18 9.62 -35.87
N MET A 668 6.56 8.78 -36.83
CA MET A 668 7.85 8.92 -37.55
C MET A 668 7.87 10.12 -38.48
N ILE A 669 6.77 10.40 -39.20
CA ILE A 669 6.66 11.60 -40.03
C ILE A 669 6.77 12.86 -39.16
N ALA A 670 6.06 12.89 -38.03
CA ALA A 670 6.10 14.01 -37.10
C ALA A 670 7.53 14.25 -36.54
N LYS A 671 8.22 13.18 -36.15
CA LYS A 671 9.63 13.24 -35.73
C LYS A 671 10.56 13.71 -36.85
N GLY A 672 10.28 13.34 -38.09
CA GLY A 672 10.98 13.83 -39.29
C GLY A 672 11.01 15.35 -39.37
N LEU A 673 9.84 15.97 -39.22
CA LEU A 673 9.67 17.42 -39.24
C LEU A 673 10.36 18.11 -38.07
N VAL A 674 10.26 17.53 -36.86
CA VAL A 674 10.91 18.06 -35.65
C VAL A 674 12.45 17.96 -35.73
N GLY A 675 12.98 16.81 -36.14
CA GLY A 675 14.44 16.59 -36.23
C GLY A 675 15.11 17.49 -37.27
N ASP A 676 14.47 17.71 -38.42
CA ASP A 676 14.95 18.65 -39.43
C ASP A 676 14.93 20.10 -38.92
N SER A 677 13.83 20.51 -38.27
CA SER A 677 13.70 21.86 -37.71
C SER A 677 14.76 22.16 -36.63
N ILE A 678 15.07 21.18 -35.76
CA ILE A 678 16.14 21.30 -34.77
C ILE A 678 17.49 21.57 -35.45
N THR A 679 17.81 20.80 -36.50
CA THR A 679 19.07 20.92 -37.24
C THR A 679 19.19 22.27 -37.94
N GLN A 680 18.10 22.76 -38.53
CA GLN A 680 18.07 24.07 -39.18
C GLN A 680 18.19 25.23 -38.17
N ILE A 681 17.60 25.12 -36.98
CA ILE A 681 17.74 26.13 -35.92
C ILE A 681 19.20 26.26 -35.45
N PHE A 682 19.92 25.14 -35.29
CA PHE A 682 21.34 25.18 -34.93
C PHE A 682 22.24 25.76 -36.03
N ARG A 683 21.84 25.64 -37.31
CA ARG A 683 22.62 26.13 -38.45
C ARG A 683 22.30 27.57 -38.83
N ASN A 684 21.03 27.97 -38.80
CA ASN A 684 20.53 29.32 -39.12
C ASN A 684 19.17 29.56 -38.43
N PRO A 685 19.16 30.13 -37.21
CA PRO A 685 17.90 30.38 -36.49
C PRO A 685 17.10 31.50 -37.17
N SER A 686 15.84 31.22 -37.52
CA SER A 686 14.90 32.21 -38.04
C SER A 686 13.49 32.03 -37.43
N PRO A 687 12.65 33.08 -37.40
CA PRO A 687 11.26 32.96 -36.94
C PRO A 687 10.45 31.92 -37.71
N GLU A 688 10.75 31.74 -39.00
CA GLU A 688 10.11 30.76 -39.87
C GLU A 688 10.48 29.32 -39.43
N THR A 689 11.76 29.05 -39.18
CA THR A 689 12.24 27.74 -38.69
C THR A 689 11.70 27.39 -37.31
N ILE A 690 11.59 28.38 -36.42
CA ILE A 690 10.99 28.21 -35.08
C ILE A 690 9.49 27.90 -35.21
N SER A 691 8.78 28.54 -36.15
CA SER A 691 7.37 28.25 -36.41
C SER A 691 7.13 26.81 -36.91
N TYR A 692 8.04 26.27 -37.74
CA TYR A 692 7.99 24.88 -38.18
C TYR A 692 8.27 23.89 -37.06
N LEU A 693 9.19 24.20 -36.14
CA LEU A 693 9.43 23.38 -34.94
C LEU A 693 8.19 23.33 -34.05
N ILE A 694 7.59 24.50 -33.74
CA ILE A 694 6.39 24.59 -32.92
C ILE A 694 5.22 23.86 -33.59
N GLY A 695 5.01 24.07 -34.90
CA GLY A 695 3.98 23.38 -35.68
C GLY A 695 4.19 21.86 -35.69
N GLY A 696 5.44 21.40 -35.84
CA GLY A 696 5.79 19.98 -35.78
C GLY A 696 5.54 19.34 -34.41
N ILE A 697 5.88 20.04 -33.32
CA ILE A 697 5.63 19.58 -31.94
C ILE A 697 4.12 19.52 -31.65
N VAL A 698 3.36 20.55 -32.04
CA VAL A 698 1.90 20.58 -31.88
C VAL A 698 1.25 19.46 -32.69
N LEU A 699 1.64 19.27 -33.95
CA LEU A 699 1.16 18.17 -34.78
C LEU A 699 1.49 16.81 -34.17
N TRP A 700 2.70 16.64 -33.64
CA TRP A 700 3.12 15.42 -32.95
C TRP A 700 2.26 15.14 -31.71
N GLY A 701 2.02 16.15 -30.88
CA GLY A 701 1.15 16.07 -29.70
C GLY A 701 -0.30 15.74 -30.07
N LEU A 702 -0.85 16.40 -31.09
CA LEU A 702 -2.21 16.14 -31.60
C LEU A 702 -2.35 14.73 -32.18
N MET A 703 -1.32 14.21 -32.86
CA MET A 703 -1.34 12.84 -33.37
C MET A 703 -1.26 11.80 -32.26
N ILE A 704 -0.47 12.04 -31.21
CA ILE A 704 -0.46 11.18 -30.01
C ILE A 704 -1.84 11.20 -29.35
N TRP A 705 -2.40 12.38 -29.10
CA TRP A 705 -3.71 12.53 -28.47
C TRP A 705 -4.84 11.91 -29.30
N GLY A 706 -4.87 12.19 -30.61
CA GLY A 706 -5.87 11.63 -31.52
C GLY A 706 -5.77 10.12 -31.66
N SER A 707 -4.56 9.57 -31.76
CA SER A 707 -4.34 8.12 -31.82
C SER A 707 -4.71 7.42 -30.51
N GLN A 708 -4.43 8.02 -29.35
CA GLN A 708 -4.89 7.53 -28.05
C GLN A 708 -6.41 7.46 -27.99
N LYS A 709 -7.12 8.51 -28.45
CA LYS A 709 -8.58 8.55 -28.46
C LYS A 709 -9.20 7.52 -29.41
N ILE A 710 -8.61 7.31 -30.59
CA ILE A 710 -9.06 6.29 -31.56
C ILE A 710 -8.80 4.88 -31.03
N ALA A 711 -7.61 4.63 -30.47
CA ALA A 711 -7.26 3.34 -29.88
C ALA A 711 -8.17 2.98 -28.70
N LYS A 712 -8.46 3.95 -27.82
CA LYS A 712 -9.39 3.79 -26.69
C LYS A 712 -10.79 3.42 -27.19
N ARG A 713 -11.34 4.19 -28.14
CA ARG A 713 -12.65 3.90 -28.75
C ARG A 713 -12.74 2.54 -29.43
N TYR A 714 -11.68 2.11 -30.13
CA TYR A 714 -11.65 0.81 -30.78
C TYR A 714 -11.56 -0.36 -29.79
N GLN A 715 -10.85 -0.16 -28.67
CA GLN A 715 -10.81 -1.13 -27.58
C GLN A 715 -12.17 -1.24 -26.89
N GLU A 716 -12.79 -0.11 -26.57
CA GLU A 716 -14.15 -0.03 -26.02
C GLU A 716 -15.18 -0.73 -26.93
N SER A 717 -15.15 -0.49 -28.25
CA SER A 717 -16.09 -1.12 -29.19
C SER A 717 -15.92 -2.64 -29.27
N LYS A 718 -14.68 -3.14 -29.22
CA LYS A 718 -14.41 -4.60 -29.23
C LYS A 718 -14.78 -5.26 -27.91
N GLN A 719 -14.66 -4.55 -26.80
CA GLN A 719 -15.06 -5.05 -25.49
C GLN A 719 -16.58 -5.20 -25.45
N VAL A 720 -17.32 -4.21 -25.97
CA VAL A 720 -18.79 -4.27 -26.13
C VAL A 720 -19.26 -5.40 -27.06
N GLU A 721 -18.57 -5.64 -28.18
CA GLU A 721 -18.87 -6.79 -29.07
C GLU A 721 -18.61 -8.14 -28.40
N LYS A 722 -17.58 -8.23 -27.54
CA LYS A 722 -17.26 -9.45 -26.81
C LYS A 722 -18.29 -9.75 -25.73
N THR A 723 -18.74 -8.74 -24.98
CA THR A 723 -19.82 -8.86 -23.99
C THR A 723 -21.15 -9.28 -24.63
N LYS A 724 -21.51 -8.72 -25.79
CA LYS A 724 -22.70 -9.14 -26.55
C LYS A 724 -22.60 -10.54 -27.14
N GLY A 725 -21.39 -10.99 -27.50
CA GLY A 725 -21.15 -12.35 -28.00
C GLY A 725 -21.25 -13.41 -26.90
N GLU A 726 -20.83 -13.07 -25.68
CA GLU A 726 -20.96 -13.95 -24.50
C GLU A 726 -22.42 -14.03 -24.01
N GLU A 727 -23.21 -12.95 -24.10
CA GLU A 727 -24.67 -12.94 -23.84
C GLU A 727 -25.52 -13.70 -24.89
N CYS A 728 -25.01 -13.93 -26.10
CA CYS A 728 -25.70 -14.72 -27.13
C CYS A 728 -25.36 -16.23 -27.09
N VAL A 729 -24.40 -16.62 -26.26
CA VAL A 729 -23.92 -18.01 -26.11
C VAL A 729 -24.22 -18.58 -24.72
N ALA A 730 -24.50 -17.72 -23.73
CA ALA A 730 -25.24 -18.08 -22.52
C ALA A 730 -26.75 -18.14 -22.80
#